data_AF-A0A7Y3AL95-F1
#
_entry.id   AF-A0A7Y3AL95-F1
#
_cell.length_a   1.000
_cell.length_b   1.000
_cell.length_c   1.000
_cell.angle_alpha   90.00
_cell.angle_beta   90.00
_cell.angle_gamma   90.00
#
_symmetry.space_group_name_H-M   'P 1'
#
loop_
_entity.id
_entity.type
_entity.pdbx_description
1 polymer ?
#
loop_
_entity_poly.entity_id
_entity_poly.type
_entity_poly.pdbx_seq_one_letter_code
_entity_poly.pdbx_strand_id
1 'polypeptide(L)'
;MNKNDLIAAIARRSGLSISDSRLALKAILEEITAALARGESVSLLGFGSFSVNTRAARMGRNPRSGQTIHIAARRAPVFKAAKALKDAQNVGPVRSSPGTALRKENIGNIRRKTTAKKARRKRVPKRASRSMRPDEPLAMTAGAEPENEERRVNADIRCDGASRNTFVCGKDNVIRCWIGLPQEGASSSDSTIPSIDIPDDGLPLKVQMRWRGESQSRWIILPADRTARTRDCDFTIHIPEHERYISAEIIFRFEGSVFECVRLEAFAIAADEAEEAHHDIRITSVIDARQVIEIENRQPVDATIFWGEDRSEVSGPDAKGPTALRIFGSGSPEKFNLNEANKAINWLNTELFITEKSLVRKQASAAGTPGEPQIDGGDEEVVRILRTLAEHGTELYNQLMLQGFEDPGQRIQLINTEPEEYVPIEFVYDRGFPKKSATLCQEGLAALSSDAQDCPECKPASDMTLEERDGTDKICPFGFWSLSKIIERRDLDSQAGASTTGTAGSQSHPNGERRSLPAIDNALFASSFKVPEAERDKTAAELTGLFAAPAIALDWSEWKALLKDKKPPLLVVLPHHHIESNQDFLEIGAQTVPEENRLLNRGRMTDLIVNPTAIDPGPIVILLGCRTAAETETGYVHLARRFQQLSTAIVMGTLAKILGRHAAPVARELVTELVSVTDADADFGTIMLRVRRRMLARGYLMAMCLVALGDAEWRLTPRSATTDNQEPSDVQH
;
A
#
# COMPACT_ATOMS: atom_id res chain seq x y z
N MET A 1 -11.07 24.99 -5.06
CA MET A 1 -11.47 24.35 -3.78
C MET A 1 -12.27 23.10 -4.09
N ASN A 2 -11.67 21.93 -3.87
CA ASN A 2 -12.32 20.62 -3.95
C ASN A 2 -12.84 20.19 -2.55
N LYS A 3 -13.35 18.96 -2.40
CA LYS A 3 -13.88 18.44 -1.12
C LYS A 3 -12.83 18.38 0.00
N ASN A 4 -11.60 17.98 -0.33
CA ASN A 4 -10.50 17.87 0.64
C ASN A 4 -10.03 19.26 1.09
N ASP A 5 -9.94 20.22 0.15
CA ASP A 5 -9.67 21.62 0.45
C ASP A 5 -10.73 22.21 1.38
N LEU A 6 -12.01 21.86 1.16
CA LEU A 6 -13.12 22.31 2.00
C LEU A 6 -13.04 21.73 3.41
N ILE A 7 -12.69 20.45 3.56
CA ILE A 7 -12.49 19.80 4.87
C ILE A 7 -11.33 20.47 5.63
N ALA A 8 -10.21 20.71 4.97
CA ALA A 8 -9.07 21.39 5.56
C ALA A 8 -9.42 22.83 5.97
N ALA A 9 -10.22 23.54 5.17
CA ALA A 9 -10.72 24.88 5.49
C ALA A 9 -11.70 24.86 6.69
N ILE A 10 -12.56 23.85 6.80
CA ILE A 10 -13.46 23.64 7.94
C ILE A 10 -12.65 23.38 9.22
N ALA A 11 -11.68 22.47 9.19
CA ALA A 11 -10.82 22.15 10.33
C ALA A 11 -10.10 23.41 10.84
N ARG A 12 -9.49 24.17 9.92
CA ARG A 12 -8.77 25.40 10.25
C ARG A 12 -9.65 26.48 10.88
N ARG A 13 -10.89 26.64 10.40
CA ARG A 13 -11.81 27.69 10.86
C ARG A 13 -12.61 27.29 12.09
N SER A 14 -12.89 26.01 12.28
CA SER A 14 -13.71 25.50 13.39
C SER A 14 -12.88 25.02 14.58
N GLY A 15 -11.58 24.76 14.39
CA GLY A 15 -10.72 24.13 15.40
C GLY A 15 -10.99 22.63 15.58
N LEU A 16 -11.89 22.04 14.77
CA LEU A 16 -12.12 20.60 14.74
C LEU A 16 -10.92 19.88 14.12
N SER A 17 -10.72 18.61 14.51
CA SER A 17 -9.75 17.76 13.82
C SER A 17 -10.13 17.59 12.35
N ILE A 18 -9.18 17.21 11.50
CA ILE A 18 -9.46 16.91 10.08
C ILE A 18 -10.50 15.78 9.98
N SER A 19 -10.42 14.78 10.87
CA SER A 19 -11.38 13.68 10.96
C SER A 19 -12.79 14.18 11.31
N ASP A 20 -12.91 15.00 12.36
CA ASP A 20 -14.20 15.55 12.80
C ASP A 20 -14.79 16.52 11.75
N SER A 21 -13.93 17.24 11.03
CA SER A 21 -14.36 18.13 9.95
C SER A 21 -14.88 17.35 8.74
N ARG A 22 -14.25 16.21 8.42
CA ARG A 22 -14.73 15.28 7.41
C ARG A 22 -16.08 14.68 7.82
N LEU A 23 -16.20 14.27 9.09
CA LEU A 23 -17.44 13.73 9.65
C LEU A 23 -18.57 14.76 9.63
N ALA A 24 -18.31 15.99 10.08
CA ALA A 24 -19.29 17.06 10.10
C ALA A 24 -19.79 17.41 8.69
N LEU A 25 -18.87 17.51 7.71
CA LEU A 25 -19.26 17.76 6.32
C LEU A 25 -20.09 16.60 5.74
N LYS A 26 -19.71 15.34 6.03
CA LYS A 26 -20.46 14.16 5.61
C LYS A 26 -21.88 14.16 6.19
N ALA A 27 -22.02 14.37 7.50
CA ALA A 27 -23.32 14.40 8.18
C ALA A 27 -24.24 15.48 7.63
N ILE A 28 -23.72 16.69 7.35
CA ILE A 28 -24.52 17.78 6.75
C ILE A 28 -25.05 17.38 5.37
N LEU A 29 -24.21 16.78 4.52
CA LEU A 29 -24.61 16.37 3.17
C LEU A 29 -25.64 15.23 3.20
N GLU A 30 -25.47 14.28 4.13
CA GLU A 30 -26.40 13.16 4.34
C GLU A 30 -27.76 13.67 4.82
N GLU A 31 -27.81 14.57 5.81
CA GLU A 31 -29.06 15.15 6.31
C GLU A 31 -29.80 15.98 5.25
N ILE A 32 -29.07 16.78 4.47
CA ILE A 32 -29.67 17.51 3.33
C ILE A 32 -30.25 16.51 2.32
N THR A 33 -29.53 15.44 2.01
CA THR A 33 -29.98 14.41 1.07
C THR A 33 -31.23 13.69 1.57
N ALA A 34 -31.24 13.30 2.85
CA ALA A 34 -32.37 12.62 3.49
C ALA A 34 -33.63 13.51 3.53
N ALA A 35 -33.48 14.78 3.89
CA ALA A 35 -34.56 15.75 3.87
C ALA A 35 -35.15 15.93 2.46
N LEU A 36 -34.30 16.09 1.44
CA LEU A 36 -34.77 16.22 0.05
C LEU A 36 -35.47 14.94 -0.44
N ALA A 37 -34.99 13.76 -0.06
CA ALA A 37 -35.66 12.49 -0.40
C ALA A 37 -37.10 12.47 0.13
N ARG A 38 -37.30 12.91 1.38
CA ARG A 38 -38.63 13.08 2.00
C ARG A 38 -39.47 14.21 1.41
N GLY A 39 -38.90 15.04 0.54
CA GLY A 39 -39.59 16.18 -0.07
C GLY A 39 -39.58 17.43 0.80
N GLU A 40 -38.78 17.43 1.86
CA GLU A 40 -38.60 18.57 2.75
C GLU A 40 -37.66 19.62 2.13
N SER A 41 -37.70 20.82 2.68
CA SER A 41 -36.81 21.93 2.30
C SER A 41 -35.83 22.19 3.43
N VAL A 42 -34.54 22.30 3.12
CA VAL A 42 -33.48 22.67 4.08
C VAL A 42 -33.02 24.09 3.79
N SER A 43 -33.14 24.98 4.77
CA SER A 43 -32.72 26.39 4.64
C SER A 43 -31.52 26.68 5.52
N LEU A 44 -30.42 27.13 4.91
CA LEU A 44 -29.22 27.59 5.59
C LEU A 44 -29.18 29.12 5.53
N LEU A 45 -29.49 29.77 6.65
CA LEU A 45 -29.60 31.22 6.73
C LEU A 45 -28.30 31.90 6.27
N GLY A 46 -28.42 32.88 5.37
CA GLY A 46 -27.28 33.58 4.78
C GLY A 46 -26.59 32.86 3.62
N PHE A 47 -26.83 31.56 3.41
CA PHE A 47 -26.21 30.78 2.34
C PHE A 47 -27.20 30.44 1.21
N GLY A 48 -28.32 29.81 1.53
CA GLY A 48 -29.34 29.44 0.56
C GLY A 48 -30.25 28.32 1.04
N SER A 49 -31.20 27.92 0.19
CA SER A 49 -32.13 26.84 0.49
C SER A 49 -32.08 25.73 -0.55
N PHE A 50 -32.16 24.50 -0.08
CA PHE A 50 -32.32 23.29 -0.88
C PHE A 50 -33.79 22.85 -0.81
N SER A 51 -34.39 22.57 -1.96
CA SER A 51 -35.74 22.00 -2.03
C SER A 51 -35.87 21.06 -3.20
N VAL A 52 -36.95 20.27 -3.23
CA VAL A 52 -37.28 19.45 -4.40
C VAL A 52 -38.32 20.15 -5.25
N ASN A 53 -38.05 20.23 -6.56
CA ASN A 53 -39.03 20.70 -7.53
C ASN A 53 -39.45 19.54 -8.44
N THR A 54 -40.74 19.44 -8.70
CA THR A 54 -41.30 18.47 -9.65
C THR A 54 -41.29 19.09 -11.04
N ARG A 55 -40.48 18.54 -11.93
CA ARG A 55 -40.48 18.93 -13.34
C ARG A 55 -41.52 18.09 -14.06
N ALA A 56 -42.49 18.74 -14.70
CA ALA A 56 -43.49 18.08 -15.53
C ALA A 56 -42.82 17.37 -16.72
N ALA A 57 -43.50 16.34 -17.23
CA ALA A 57 -43.08 15.65 -18.44
C ALA A 57 -43.05 16.64 -19.61
N ARG A 58 -42.04 16.54 -20.47
CA ARG A 58 -41.91 17.39 -21.65
C ARG A 58 -41.18 16.67 -22.77
N MET A 59 -41.40 17.10 -24.00
CA MET A 59 -40.60 16.68 -25.14
C MET A 59 -39.27 17.44 -25.13
N GLY A 60 -38.15 16.71 -25.07
CA GLY A 60 -36.81 17.23 -25.26
C GLY A 60 -36.23 16.80 -26.60
N ARG A 61 -35.07 17.34 -26.96
CA ARG A 61 -34.35 16.93 -28.16
C ARG A 61 -33.03 16.30 -27.74
N ASN A 62 -32.71 15.12 -28.25
CA ASN A 62 -31.42 14.49 -27.96
C ASN A 62 -30.31 15.35 -28.60
N PRO A 63 -29.38 15.91 -27.80
CA PRO A 63 -28.36 16.81 -28.33
C PRO A 63 -27.36 16.14 -29.28
N ARG A 64 -27.25 14.80 -29.27
CA ARG A 64 -26.39 14.05 -30.21
C ARG A 64 -27.10 13.65 -31.51
N SER A 65 -28.40 13.36 -31.49
CA SER A 65 -29.11 12.83 -32.67
C SER A 65 -30.20 13.75 -33.23
N GLY A 66 -30.54 14.84 -32.55
CA GLY A 66 -31.58 15.77 -32.96
C GLY A 66 -33.01 15.20 -32.89
N GLN A 67 -33.19 13.94 -32.46
CA GLN A 67 -34.50 13.32 -32.34
C GLN A 67 -35.26 13.82 -31.11
N THR A 68 -36.57 13.95 -31.25
CA THR A 68 -37.45 14.34 -30.15
C THR A 68 -37.62 13.16 -29.18
N ILE A 69 -37.21 13.33 -27.93
CA ILE A 69 -37.31 12.32 -26.87
C ILE A 69 -38.33 12.77 -25.82
N HIS A 70 -39.14 11.84 -25.34
CA HIS A 70 -40.06 12.10 -24.23
C HIS A 70 -39.29 12.07 -22.90
N ILE A 71 -39.23 13.21 -22.20
CA ILE A 71 -38.60 13.30 -20.87
C ILE A 71 -39.71 13.18 -19.83
N ALA A 72 -39.74 12.06 -19.13
CA ALA A 72 -40.71 11.79 -18.07
C ALA A 72 -40.63 12.84 -16.94
N ALA A 73 -41.74 13.03 -16.24
CA ALA A 73 -41.78 13.89 -15.06
C ALA A 73 -40.81 13.36 -14.01
N ARG A 74 -40.03 14.25 -13.39
CA ARG A 74 -39.07 13.86 -12.36
C ARG A 74 -38.96 14.89 -11.25
N ARG A 75 -38.73 14.41 -10.04
CA ARG A 75 -38.30 15.22 -8.91
C ARG A 75 -36.82 15.56 -9.10
N ALA A 76 -36.47 16.84 -8.97
CA ALA A 76 -35.10 17.30 -9.07
C ALA A 76 -34.78 18.22 -7.88
N PRO A 77 -33.61 18.07 -7.24
CA PRO A 77 -33.16 19.01 -6.24
C PRO A 77 -32.89 20.37 -6.89
N VAL A 78 -33.22 21.43 -6.16
CA VAL A 78 -33.00 22.82 -6.53
C VAL A 78 -32.32 23.53 -5.38
N PHE A 79 -31.23 24.22 -5.66
CA PHE A 79 -30.60 25.14 -4.72
C PHE A 79 -30.92 26.59 -5.11
N LYS A 80 -31.43 27.36 -4.15
CA LYS A 80 -31.65 28.80 -4.28
C LYS A 80 -30.66 29.54 -3.38
N ALA A 81 -29.66 30.17 -3.98
CA ALA A 81 -28.69 31.00 -3.25
C ALA A 81 -29.39 32.18 -2.57
N ALA A 82 -29.05 32.41 -1.28
CA ALA A 82 -29.53 33.56 -0.52
C ALA A 82 -28.90 34.86 -1.03
N LYS A 83 -29.51 36.00 -0.70
CA LYS A 83 -29.01 37.33 -1.08
C LYS A 83 -27.56 37.54 -0.63
N ALA A 84 -27.21 37.16 0.60
CA ALA A 84 -25.85 37.31 1.12
C ALA A 84 -24.80 36.51 0.31
N LEU A 85 -25.12 35.29 -0.16
CA LEU A 85 -24.22 34.51 -1.02
C LEU A 85 -24.05 35.13 -2.41
N LYS A 86 -25.11 35.71 -2.98
CA LYS A 86 -25.07 36.41 -4.27
C LYS A 86 -24.29 37.73 -4.17
N ASP A 87 -24.50 38.49 -3.10
CA ASP A 87 -23.83 39.78 -2.88
C ASP A 87 -22.33 39.58 -2.61
N ALA A 88 -21.93 38.49 -1.94
CA ALA A 88 -20.52 38.14 -1.69
C ALA A 88 -19.69 37.87 -2.95
N GLN A 89 -20.33 37.65 -4.11
CA GLN A 89 -19.65 37.46 -5.40
C GLN A 89 -19.39 38.77 -6.15
N ASN A 90 -19.98 39.90 -5.72
CA ASN A 90 -19.98 41.17 -6.45
C ASN A 90 -19.23 42.31 -5.73
N VAL A 91 -18.35 42.01 -4.77
CA VAL A 91 -17.54 43.02 -4.06
C VAL A 91 -16.08 42.96 -4.51
N GLY A 92 -15.54 44.08 -5.02
CA GLY A 92 -14.11 44.23 -5.35
C GLY A 92 -13.19 44.11 -4.12
N PRO A 93 -11.85 44.08 -4.29
CA PRO A 93 -10.93 43.65 -3.24
C PRO A 93 -10.97 44.59 -2.03
N VAL A 94 -11.55 44.09 -0.92
CA VAL A 94 -11.57 44.80 0.36
C VAL A 94 -10.29 44.47 1.12
N ARG A 95 -9.49 45.50 1.43
CA ARG A 95 -8.34 45.43 2.33
C ARG A 95 -8.80 44.95 3.71
N SER A 96 -8.10 43.95 4.25
CA SER A 96 -8.31 43.43 5.60
C SER A 96 -8.01 44.49 6.67
N SER A 97 -8.97 44.74 7.56
CA SER A 97 -8.75 45.44 8.84
C SER A 97 -8.86 44.47 10.03
N PRO A 98 -8.21 44.76 11.18
CA PRO A 98 -7.85 43.77 12.18
C PRO A 98 -8.96 43.46 13.20
N GLY A 99 -8.78 42.32 13.87
CA GLY A 99 -9.69 41.60 14.76
C GLY A 99 -10.53 42.41 15.75
N THR A 100 -11.78 41.94 15.94
CA THR A 100 -12.64 42.32 17.06
C THR A 100 -12.98 41.07 17.87
N ALA A 101 -12.56 41.09 19.13
CA ALA A 101 -12.81 40.06 20.14
C ALA A 101 -14.32 39.90 20.41
N LEU A 102 -14.80 38.66 20.46
CA LEU A 102 -16.16 38.34 20.91
C LEU A 102 -16.23 38.37 22.45
N ARG A 103 -17.10 39.25 22.95
CA ARG A 103 -17.48 39.42 24.35
C ARG A 103 -18.18 38.16 24.88
N LYS A 104 -17.84 37.81 26.13
CA LYS A 104 -18.63 36.92 26.99
C LYS A 104 -19.89 37.64 27.46
N GLU A 105 -21.05 37.03 27.36
CA GLU A 105 -22.18 37.34 28.25
C GLU A 105 -23.14 36.15 28.44
N ASN A 106 -23.28 35.78 29.72
CA ASN A 106 -24.43 35.26 30.45
C ASN A 106 -25.26 34.07 29.93
N ILE A 107 -25.00 32.90 30.52
CA ILE A 107 -26.06 32.06 31.11
C ILE A 107 -25.65 31.66 32.52
N GLY A 108 -26.42 32.12 33.51
CA GLY A 108 -26.28 31.77 34.91
C GLY A 108 -27.30 30.72 35.37
N ASN A 109 -26.80 29.84 36.24
CA ASN A 109 -27.46 29.07 37.30
C ASN A 109 -28.42 27.92 36.95
N ILE A 110 -28.06 26.71 37.39
CA ILE A 110 -28.73 25.97 38.49
C ILE A 110 -27.71 25.04 39.19
N ARG A 111 -27.94 24.81 40.48
CA ARG A 111 -27.03 24.48 41.59
C ARG A 111 -26.62 23.00 41.77
N ARG A 112 -25.39 22.84 42.30
CA ARG A 112 -24.88 22.01 43.44
C ARG A 112 -25.11 20.47 43.46
N LYS A 113 -24.00 19.73 43.68
CA LYS A 113 -23.53 19.23 45.01
C LYS A 113 -22.19 18.43 44.85
N THR A 114 -21.09 18.89 45.49
CA THR A 114 -20.29 18.23 46.58
C THR A 114 -19.47 16.99 46.14
N THR A 115 -18.18 16.76 46.42
CA THR A 115 -17.30 17.02 47.60
C THR A 115 -15.81 16.73 47.29
N ALA A 116 -14.90 17.42 48.03
CA ALA A 116 -13.57 16.98 48.52
C ALA A 116 -12.41 16.72 47.51
N LYS A 117 -11.11 16.95 47.77
CA LYS A 117 -10.30 17.65 48.79
C LYS A 117 -8.90 17.81 48.17
N LYS A 118 -8.27 18.99 48.31
CA LYS A 118 -6.86 19.25 47.94
C LYS A 118 -5.89 18.59 48.92
N ALA A 119 -4.76 18.08 48.42
CA ALA A 119 -3.50 18.02 49.17
C ALA A 119 -2.29 18.30 48.25
N ARG A 120 -1.45 19.23 48.71
CA ARG A 120 -0.19 19.77 48.17
C ARG A 120 1.00 18.84 48.46
N ARG A 121 2.06 18.89 47.63
CA ARG A 121 3.50 18.92 48.03
C ARG A 121 4.36 19.06 46.76
N LYS A 122 5.03 20.20 46.51
CA LYS A 122 6.36 20.70 46.94
C LYS A 122 7.57 19.92 46.38
N ARG A 123 8.46 20.69 45.74
CA ARG A 123 9.69 20.34 44.99
C ARG A 123 10.95 20.19 45.88
N VAL A 124 11.83 19.22 45.50
CA VAL A 124 13.33 19.27 45.30
C VAL A 124 14.20 19.35 46.59
N PRO A 125 15.39 18.67 46.75
CA PRO A 125 16.58 18.65 45.86
C PRO A 125 17.51 17.39 45.79
N LYS A 126 18.53 17.47 44.91
CA LYS A 126 19.70 16.58 44.67
C LYS A 126 20.77 16.60 45.80
N ARG A 127 21.46 15.47 46.05
CA ARG A 127 22.95 15.30 45.96
C ARG A 127 23.42 13.87 46.31
N ALA A 128 24.64 13.55 45.86
CA ALA A 128 25.31 12.24 45.73
C ALA A 128 25.93 11.63 47.00
N SER A 129 26.26 10.33 46.96
CA SER A 129 27.52 9.75 47.48
C SER A 129 27.71 8.28 47.04
N ARG A 130 28.91 7.75 47.27
CA ARG A 130 29.66 6.69 46.59
C ARG A 130 29.91 5.53 47.57
N SER A 131 29.86 4.26 47.15
CA SER A 131 30.57 3.13 47.83
C SER A 131 30.79 1.96 46.85
N MET A 132 31.74 1.08 47.17
CA MET A 132 32.51 0.25 46.25
C MET A 132 32.71 -1.18 46.82
N ARG A 133 32.84 -2.17 45.90
CA ARG A 133 33.46 -3.54 45.99
C ARG A 133 32.61 -4.75 46.45
N PRO A 134 32.99 -6.03 46.12
CA PRO A 134 33.83 -6.55 45.01
C PRO A 134 33.34 -7.85 44.28
N ASP A 135 33.92 -8.07 43.08
CA ASP A 135 34.40 -9.28 42.38
C ASP A 135 33.56 -10.58 42.20
N GLU A 136 33.27 -10.90 40.93
CA GLU A 136 33.32 -12.25 40.30
C GLU A 136 33.38 -12.13 38.75
N PRO A 137 33.82 -13.16 37.97
CA PRO A 137 35.00 -13.07 37.12
C PRO A 137 34.74 -12.80 35.63
N LEU A 138 35.84 -12.35 34.99
CA LEU A 138 36.04 -12.00 33.57
C LEU A 138 35.48 -13.03 32.57
N ALA A 139 34.49 -12.60 31.79
CA ALA A 139 34.21 -13.12 30.47
C ALA A 139 34.85 -12.21 29.42
N MET A 140 35.47 -12.84 28.44
CA MET A 140 36.35 -12.27 27.44
C MET A 140 35.69 -11.14 26.64
N THR A 141 36.43 -10.05 26.46
CA THR A 141 36.03 -8.87 25.70
C THR A 141 35.71 -9.23 24.25
N ALA A 142 34.45 -9.05 23.87
CA ALA A 142 34.06 -8.76 22.50
C ALA A 142 34.86 -7.56 21.99
N GLY A 143 35.30 -7.62 20.73
CA GLY A 143 35.95 -6.50 20.06
C GLY A 143 35.08 -5.24 20.19
N ALA A 144 35.73 -4.11 20.49
CA ALA A 144 35.09 -2.82 20.52
C ALA A 144 34.44 -2.52 19.16
N GLU A 145 33.15 -2.23 19.13
CA GLU A 145 32.51 -1.63 17.97
C GLU A 145 33.15 -0.27 17.67
N PRO A 146 33.47 0.07 16.40
CA PRO A 146 34.01 1.38 16.08
C PRO A 146 32.91 2.45 16.11
N GLU A 147 32.95 3.30 17.14
CA GLU A 147 32.24 4.59 17.18
C GLU A 147 32.76 5.54 16.08
N ASN A 148 32.30 5.43 14.81
CA ASN A 148 32.24 6.57 13.85
C ASN A 148 31.62 6.31 12.44
N GLU A 149 30.97 5.18 12.16
CA GLU A 149 30.65 4.80 10.77
C GLU A 149 29.26 5.24 10.27
N GLU A 150 28.98 6.56 10.33
CA GLU A 150 27.70 7.16 9.90
C GLU A 150 27.70 7.63 8.43
N ARG A 151 27.95 6.74 7.48
CA ARG A 151 27.81 7.05 6.04
C ARG A 151 26.39 7.56 5.74
N ARG A 152 26.24 8.64 4.96
CA ARG A 152 24.97 9.29 4.59
C ARG A 152 24.95 9.63 3.11
N VAL A 153 23.77 9.94 2.56
CA VAL A 153 23.70 10.68 1.29
C VAL A 153 24.02 12.12 1.60
N ASN A 154 25.02 12.67 0.94
CA ASN A 154 25.41 14.06 1.10
C ASN A 154 25.18 14.80 -0.22
N ALA A 155 24.93 16.10 -0.13
CA ALA A 155 24.88 16.95 -1.29
C ALA A 155 25.27 18.40 -1.01
N ASP A 156 25.75 19.07 -2.06
CA ASP A 156 25.89 20.53 -2.14
C ASP A 156 25.24 21.06 -3.43
N ILE A 157 24.91 22.36 -3.43
CA ILE A 157 24.43 23.06 -4.62
C ILE A 157 25.56 23.93 -5.14
N ARG A 158 25.75 23.94 -6.46
CA ARG A 158 26.77 24.78 -7.10
C ARG A 158 26.20 25.63 -8.22
N CYS A 159 26.65 26.87 -8.30
CA CYS A 159 26.36 27.76 -9.41
C CYS A 159 27.65 28.46 -9.83
N ASP A 160 27.96 28.47 -11.13
CA ASP A 160 29.22 28.99 -11.68
C ASP A 160 30.49 28.43 -10.99
N GLY A 161 30.40 27.18 -10.52
CA GLY A 161 31.49 26.47 -9.83
C GLY A 161 31.64 26.78 -8.33
N ALA A 162 30.90 27.74 -7.78
CA ALA A 162 30.90 28.05 -6.35
C ALA A 162 29.86 27.21 -5.59
N SER A 163 30.24 26.68 -4.42
CA SER A 163 29.31 26.00 -3.50
C SER A 163 28.39 26.99 -2.80
N ARG A 164 27.12 26.59 -2.59
CA ARG A 164 26.03 27.41 -2.08
C ARG A 164 25.06 26.56 -1.27
N ASN A 165 24.28 27.21 -0.41
CA ASN A 165 23.13 26.61 0.26
C ASN A 165 21.80 26.88 -0.48
N THR A 166 21.86 27.70 -1.53
CA THR A 166 20.72 28.13 -2.35
C THR A 166 20.93 27.85 -3.82
N PHE A 167 19.84 27.60 -4.52
CA PHE A 167 19.78 27.66 -5.97
C PHE A 167 19.75 29.12 -6.45
N VAL A 168 20.36 29.38 -7.60
CA VAL A 168 20.36 30.70 -8.24
C VAL A 168 19.37 30.72 -9.41
N CYS A 169 18.36 31.57 -9.31
CA CYS A 169 17.35 31.72 -10.35
C CYS A 169 17.93 32.35 -11.63
N GLY A 170 17.39 31.93 -12.78
CA GLY A 170 17.83 32.32 -14.12
C GLY A 170 19.13 31.65 -14.58
N LYS A 171 19.68 30.71 -13.80
CA LYS A 171 20.96 30.06 -14.09
C LYS A 171 20.88 28.55 -14.01
N ASP A 172 21.87 27.91 -14.61
CA ASP A 172 22.15 26.50 -14.39
C ASP A 172 22.79 26.31 -13.01
N ASN A 173 22.26 25.35 -12.28
CA ASN A 173 22.73 24.94 -10.98
C ASN A 173 23.09 23.46 -11.04
N VAL A 174 24.11 23.05 -10.30
CA VAL A 174 24.52 21.66 -10.19
C VAL A 174 24.16 21.18 -8.79
N ILE A 175 23.33 20.14 -8.73
CA ILE A 175 23.18 19.32 -7.53
C ILE A 175 24.28 18.28 -7.58
N ARG A 176 25.27 18.38 -6.68
CA ARG A 176 26.29 17.36 -6.51
C ARG A 176 25.94 16.50 -5.32
N CYS A 177 25.76 15.21 -5.53
CA CYS A 177 25.51 14.27 -4.44
C CYS A 177 26.50 13.10 -4.43
N TRP A 178 26.67 12.49 -3.26
CA TRP A 178 27.51 11.31 -3.06
C TRP A 178 27.07 10.55 -1.81
N ILE A 179 27.51 9.32 -1.67
CA ILE A 179 27.36 8.56 -0.42
C ILE A 179 28.71 8.51 0.29
N GLY A 180 28.76 8.90 1.56
CA GLY A 180 29.99 8.95 2.36
C GLY A 180 29.76 9.52 3.76
N LEU A 181 30.83 9.65 4.56
CA LEU A 181 30.75 10.36 5.85
C LEU A 181 30.33 11.82 5.64
N PRO A 182 29.61 12.44 6.60
CA PRO A 182 29.31 13.87 6.58
C PRO A 182 30.58 14.71 6.43
N GLN A 183 30.49 15.80 5.67
CA GLN A 183 31.62 16.70 5.41
C GLN A 183 31.24 18.15 5.69
N GLU A 184 32.21 18.92 6.17
CA GLU A 184 32.04 20.36 6.37
C GLU A 184 31.74 21.05 5.03
N GLY A 185 30.71 21.91 5.00
CA GLY A 185 30.29 22.62 3.79
C GLY A 185 29.33 21.85 2.86
N ALA A 186 28.84 20.68 3.29
CA ALA A 186 27.80 19.92 2.60
C ALA A 186 26.67 19.57 3.56
N SER A 187 25.46 19.38 3.02
CA SER A 187 24.34 18.84 3.79
C SER A 187 24.29 17.32 3.69
N SER A 188 23.81 16.67 4.74
CA SER A 188 23.64 15.22 4.81
C SER A 188 22.18 14.84 5.01
N SER A 189 21.80 13.66 4.54
CA SER A 189 20.51 13.05 4.82
C SER A 189 20.28 12.89 6.32
N ASP A 190 19.04 13.07 6.76
CA ASP A 190 18.62 12.87 8.15
C ASP A 190 18.87 11.45 8.69
N SER A 191 19.12 10.48 7.82
CA SER A 191 19.39 9.09 8.18
C SER A 191 20.69 8.56 7.58
N THR A 192 21.28 7.55 8.24
CA THR A 192 22.50 6.85 7.83
C THR A 192 22.21 5.70 6.87
N ILE A 193 23.18 5.42 6.00
CA ILE A 193 23.28 4.19 5.23
C ILE A 193 23.79 3.09 6.20
N PRO A 194 23.00 2.03 6.46
CA PRO A 194 23.35 0.98 7.41
C PRO A 194 24.56 0.19 6.94
N SER A 195 25.06 -0.67 7.83
CA SER A 195 26.06 -1.67 7.45
C SER A 195 25.43 -2.70 6.51
N ILE A 196 26.06 -2.90 5.36
CA ILE A 196 25.68 -3.87 4.34
C ILE A 196 26.95 -4.51 3.80
N ASP A 197 26.88 -5.79 3.45
CA ASP A 197 28.00 -6.54 2.91
C ASP A 197 28.18 -6.20 1.43
N ILE A 198 29.09 -5.26 1.18
CA ILE A 198 29.44 -4.78 -0.16
C ILE A 198 30.62 -5.61 -0.68
N PRO A 199 30.51 -6.20 -1.89
CA PRO A 199 31.63 -6.86 -2.56
C PRO A 199 32.87 -5.95 -2.65
N ASP A 200 34.06 -6.55 -2.67
CA ASP A 200 35.33 -5.79 -2.68
C ASP A 200 35.45 -4.80 -3.85
N ASP A 201 34.82 -5.10 -4.99
CA ASP A 201 34.76 -4.23 -6.18
C ASP A 201 33.72 -3.09 -6.08
N GLY A 202 32.90 -3.11 -5.04
CA GLY A 202 31.91 -2.08 -4.72
C GLY A 202 30.54 -2.33 -5.36
N LEU A 203 29.53 -1.66 -4.83
CA LEU A 203 28.15 -1.79 -5.27
C LEU A 203 27.81 -0.78 -6.39
N PRO A 204 27.51 -1.22 -7.63
CA PRO A 204 27.08 -0.31 -8.69
C PRO A 204 25.67 0.21 -8.45
N LEU A 205 25.52 1.52 -8.28
CA LEU A 205 24.23 2.18 -8.10
C LEU A 205 23.90 3.07 -9.30
N LYS A 206 22.70 2.89 -9.86
CA LYS A 206 22.12 3.84 -10.81
C LYS A 206 21.42 4.94 -10.02
N VAL A 207 21.99 6.14 -10.03
CA VAL A 207 21.45 7.33 -9.39
C VAL A 207 20.61 8.09 -10.39
N GLN A 208 19.38 8.43 -10.01
CA GLN A 208 18.44 9.16 -10.83
C GLN A 208 17.89 10.35 -10.04
N MET A 209 18.09 11.56 -10.56
CA MET A 209 17.54 12.79 -9.99
C MET A 209 16.33 13.22 -10.79
N ARG A 210 15.28 13.69 -10.10
CA ARG A 210 14.06 14.22 -10.69
C ARG A 210 13.65 15.56 -10.08
N TRP A 211 13.29 16.50 -10.94
CA TRP A 211 12.69 17.77 -10.58
C TRP A 211 11.86 18.34 -11.73
N ARG A 212 10.60 18.74 -11.49
CA ARG A 212 9.68 19.31 -12.51
C ARG A 212 9.64 18.59 -13.87
N GLY A 213 9.67 17.26 -13.84
CA GLY A 213 9.65 16.42 -15.05
C GLY A 213 10.99 16.31 -15.77
N GLU A 214 12.02 17.07 -15.37
CA GLU A 214 13.39 16.79 -15.74
C GLU A 214 13.89 15.56 -14.98
N SER A 215 14.61 14.70 -15.70
CA SER A 215 15.23 13.51 -15.13
C SER A 215 16.61 13.30 -15.71
N GLN A 216 17.55 12.96 -14.83
CA GLN A 216 18.92 12.65 -15.20
C GLN A 216 19.39 11.42 -14.44
N SER A 217 20.08 10.52 -15.13
CA SER A 217 20.64 9.31 -14.55
C SER A 217 22.16 9.27 -14.68
N ARG A 218 22.83 8.72 -13.67
CA ARG A 218 24.28 8.48 -13.62
C ARG A 218 24.54 7.17 -12.88
N TRP A 219 25.72 6.61 -13.07
CA TRP A 219 26.21 5.47 -12.29
C TRP A 219 27.19 5.94 -11.23
N ILE A 220 27.16 5.35 -10.04
CA ILE A 220 28.21 5.46 -9.04
C ILE A 220 28.57 4.06 -8.53
N ILE A 221 29.74 3.93 -7.91
CA ILE A 221 30.13 2.72 -7.21
C ILE A 221 30.20 3.09 -5.73
N LEU A 222 29.41 2.38 -4.91
CA LEU A 222 29.45 2.48 -3.46
C LEU A 222 30.53 1.53 -2.92
N PRO A 223 31.64 2.05 -2.37
CA PRO A 223 32.77 1.21 -1.98
C PRO A 223 32.48 0.39 -0.72
N ALA A 224 33.12 -0.78 -0.63
CA ALA A 224 33.05 -1.67 0.54
C ALA A 224 33.63 -1.05 1.81
N ASP A 225 34.79 -0.38 1.70
CA ASP A 225 35.32 0.45 2.79
C ASP A 225 34.31 1.53 3.14
N ARG A 226 33.70 1.44 4.33
CA ARG A 226 32.64 2.32 4.82
C ARG A 226 33.10 3.77 4.99
N THR A 227 34.39 3.99 5.21
CA THR A 227 34.98 5.33 5.37
C THR A 227 35.24 6.00 4.02
N ALA A 228 35.40 5.22 2.95
CA ALA A 228 35.48 5.74 1.60
C ALA A 228 34.11 6.32 1.16
N ARG A 229 34.14 7.37 0.33
CA ARG A 229 32.94 7.93 -0.31
C ARG A 229 32.86 7.53 -1.78
N THR A 230 31.67 7.59 -2.34
CA THR A 230 31.48 7.48 -3.79
C THR A 230 32.09 8.66 -4.52
N ARG A 231 32.30 8.49 -5.83
CA ARG A 231 32.52 9.63 -6.73
C ARG A 231 31.34 10.60 -6.68
N ASP A 232 31.62 11.85 -7.05
CA ASP A 232 30.60 12.89 -7.20
C ASP A 232 29.61 12.51 -8.30
N CYS A 233 28.33 12.71 -8.01
CA CYS A 233 27.23 12.55 -8.94
C CYS A 233 26.57 13.91 -9.17
N ASP A 234 26.92 14.54 -10.29
CA ASP A 234 26.48 15.89 -10.65
C ASP A 234 25.25 15.84 -11.57
N PHE A 235 24.22 16.59 -11.20
CA PHE A 235 23.01 16.81 -11.97
C PHE A 235 22.80 18.30 -12.22
N THR A 236 22.69 18.71 -13.48
CA THR A 236 22.54 20.11 -13.86
C THR A 236 21.08 20.45 -14.09
N ILE A 237 20.51 21.37 -13.33
CA ILE A 237 19.14 21.86 -13.52
C ILE A 237 19.13 23.35 -13.77
N HIS A 238 18.33 23.79 -14.74
CA HIS A 238 18.11 25.21 -14.99
C HIS A 238 17.00 25.71 -14.08
N ILE A 239 17.25 26.76 -13.29
CA ILE A 239 16.27 27.26 -12.33
C ILE A 239 15.56 28.48 -12.92
N PRO A 240 14.25 28.44 -13.22
CA PRO A 240 13.51 29.59 -13.73
C PRO A 240 13.54 30.81 -12.80
N GLU A 241 13.46 32.01 -13.36
CA GLU A 241 13.49 33.28 -12.60
C GLU A 241 12.42 33.40 -11.49
N HIS A 242 11.27 32.75 -11.68
CA HIS A 242 10.14 32.83 -10.74
C HIS A 242 10.23 31.80 -9.62
N GLU A 243 11.20 30.88 -9.66
CA GLU A 243 11.34 29.89 -8.61
C GLU A 243 11.82 30.51 -7.31
N ARG A 244 11.33 29.94 -6.21
CA ARG A 244 11.67 30.38 -4.85
C ARG A 244 12.11 29.22 -3.96
N TYR A 245 11.80 28.00 -4.38
CA TYR A 245 12.05 26.81 -3.60
C TYR A 245 12.10 25.60 -4.52
N ILE A 246 13.09 24.75 -4.30
CA ILE A 246 13.33 23.55 -5.10
C ILE A 246 13.18 22.35 -4.18
N SER A 247 12.52 21.31 -4.69
CA SER A 247 12.40 20.00 -4.04
C SER A 247 12.75 18.96 -5.10
N ALA A 248 13.98 18.43 -5.06
CA ALA A 248 14.44 17.42 -6.00
C ALA A 248 14.47 16.04 -5.33
N GLU A 249 14.02 15.01 -6.01
CA GLU A 249 14.13 13.63 -5.52
C GLU A 249 15.32 12.95 -6.18
N ILE A 250 16.13 12.25 -5.39
CA ILE A 250 17.32 11.53 -5.84
C ILE A 250 17.18 10.09 -5.38
N ILE A 251 17.11 9.17 -6.34
CA ILE A 251 16.92 7.74 -6.11
C ILE A 251 18.18 7.00 -6.51
N PHE A 252 18.71 6.22 -5.60
CA PHE A 252 19.81 5.28 -5.82
C PHE A 252 19.18 3.91 -6.00
N ARG A 253 19.53 3.23 -7.10
CA ARG A 253 18.98 1.91 -7.43
C ARG A 253 20.07 0.89 -7.65
N PHE A 254 19.86 -0.30 -7.12
CA PHE A 254 20.68 -1.49 -7.35
C PHE A 254 19.82 -2.55 -8.04
N GLU A 255 20.27 -3.04 -9.20
CA GLU A 255 19.53 -4.02 -10.02
C GLU A 255 18.04 -3.68 -10.23
N GLY A 256 17.80 -2.40 -10.50
CA GLY A 256 16.46 -1.86 -10.78
C GLY A 256 15.67 -1.46 -9.52
N SER A 257 15.91 -2.12 -8.38
CA SER A 257 15.23 -1.83 -7.12
C SER A 257 15.79 -0.62 -6.38
N VAL A 258 14.97 -0.02 -5.51
CA VAL A 258 15.38 1.13 -4.71
C VAL A 258 16.34 0.70 -3.60
N PHE A 259 17.54 1.29 -3.63
CA PHE A 259 18.52 1.20 -2.55
C PHE A 259 18.29 2.31 -1.53
N GLU A 260 18.13 3.55 -2.02
CA GLU A 260 17.95 4.74 -1.20
C GLU A 260 17.16 5.77 -1.99
N CYS A 261 16.25 6.50 -1.34
CA CYS A 261 15.60 7.65 -1.95
C CYS A 261 15.65 8.83 -0.98
N VAL A 262 16.28 9.92 -1.41
CA VAL A 262 16.31 11.17 -0.65
C VAL A 262 15.61 12.28 -1.41
N ARG A 263 15.11 13.25 -0.66
CA ARG A 263 14.59 14.50 -1.16
C ARG A 263 15.50 15.62 -0.70
N LEU A 264 16.05 16.35 -1.66
CA LEU A 264 16.84 17.55 -1.44
C LEU A 264 15.95 18.76 -1.62
N GLU A 265 15.86 19.59 -0.59
CA GLU A 265 15.06 20.82 -0.61
C GLU A 265 15.88 22.03 -0.21
N ALA A 266 15.80 23.11 -0.98
CA ALA A 266 16.51 24.35 -0.69
C ALA A 266 15.80 25.55 -1.33
N PHE A 267 16.11 26.75 -0.83
CA PHE A 267 15.62 28.00 -1.40
C PHE A 267 16.26 28.29 -2.76
N ALA A 268 15.51 28.98 -3.61
CA ALA A 268 16.02 29.57 -4.85
C ALA A 268 15.93 31.09 -4.76
N ILE A 269 17.06 31.76 -4.95
CA ILE A 269 17.20 33.21 -4.80
C ILE A 269 17.74 33.85 -6.08
N ALA A 270 17.53 35.16 -6.24
CA ALA A 270 18.07 35.87 -7.40
C ALA A 270 19.60 35.91 -7.38
N ALA A 271 20.25 36.05 -8.55
CA ALA A 271 21.71 36.02 -8.67
C ALA A 271 22.43 37.14 -7.88
N ASP A 272 21.74 38.25 -7.61
CA ASP A 272 22.21 39.40 -6.84
C ASP A 272 21.78 39.38 -5.36
N GLU A 273 20.97 38.38 -4.97
CA GLU A 273 20.48 38.20 -3.60
C GLU A 273 21.52 37.44 -2.76
N ALA A 274 21.74 37.90 -1.53
CA ALA A 274 22.69 37.27 -0.61
C ALA A 274 22.06 36.08 0.13
N GLU A 275 22.85 35.06 0.46
CA GLU A 275 22.39 33.96 1.29
C GLU A 275 22.19 34.43 2.74
N GLU A 276 21.04 34.09 3.32
CA GLU A 276 20.74 34.36 4.71
C GLU A 276 20.98 33.12 5.58
N ALA A 277 21.11 33.32 6.89
CA ALA A 277 21.40 32.25 7.85
C ALA A 277 20.31 31.16 7.95
N HIS A 278 19.12 31.39 7.37
CA HIS A 278 18.03 30.42 7.35
C HIS A 278 17.94 29.63 6.03
N HIS A 279 18.80 29.97 5.05
CA HIS A 279 18.93 29.23 3.81
C HIS A 279 19.83 28.02 4.02
N ASP A 280 19.20 26.87 4.21
CA ASP A 280 19.87 25.58 4.37
C ASP A 280 19.36 24.58 3.33
N ILE A 281 20.24 23.66 2.93
CA ILE A 281 19.85 22.49 2.16
C ILE A 281 19.35 21.43 3.14
N ARG A 282 18.08 21.04 3.01
CA ARG A 282 17.50 19.91 3.73
C ARG A 282 17.57 18.67 2.86
N ILE A 283 18.15 17.59 3.38
CA ILE A 283 18.11 16.28 2.73
C ILE A 283 17.31 15.34 3.63
N THR A 284 16.12 14.97 3.20
CA THR A 284 15.21 14.09 3.93
C THR A 284 15.16 12.73 3.27
N SER A 285 15.31 11.68 4.06
CA SER A 285 15.13 10.32 3.58
C SER A 285 13.65 10.09 3.29
N VAL A 286 13.31 9.76 2.05
CA VAL A 286 11.93 9.44 1.63
C VAL A 286 11.69 7.94 1.73
N ILE A 287 12.69 7.16 1.33
CA ILE A 287 12.65 5.70 1.43
C ILE A 287 13.98 5.24 1.97
N ASP A 288 13.88 4.48 3.04
CA ASP A 288 14.95 3.72 3.61
C ASP A 288 14.75 2.22 3.37
N ALA A 289 14.86 1.79 2.12
CA ALA A 289 14.88 0.36 1.76
C ALA A 289 16.21 -0.32 2.15
N ARG A 290 16.85 0.21 3.18
CA ARG A 290 18.28 0.05 3.51
C ARG A 290 18.60 -1.23 4.27
N GLN A 291 17.58 -1.85 4.88
CA GLN A 291 17.69 -3.22 5.35
C GLN A 291 17.46 -4.10 4.13
N VAL A 292 18.57 -4.55 3.55
CA VAL A 292 18.75 -5.33 2.32
C VAL A 292 19.80 -4.57 1.51
N ILE A 293 21.04 -5.05 1.46
CA ILE A 293 21.51 -5.79 0.29
C ILE A 293 22.66 -6.71 0.73
N GLU A 294 22.46 -8.04 0.75
CA GLU A 294 23.51 -8.93 0.24
C GLU A 294 23.40 -8.81 -1.28
N ILE A 295 24.40 -8.16 -1.86
CA ILE A 295 24.44 -7.65 -3.23
C ILE A 295 24.48 -8.76 -4.28
N GLU A 296 25.05 -9.90 -3.92
CA GLU A 296 25.35 -10.98 -4.87
C GLU A 296 24.11 -11.81 -5.27
N ASN A 297 22.99 -11.66 -4.55
CA ASN A 297 21.92 -12.66 -4.48
C ASN A 297 20.49 -12.10 -4.66
N ARG A 298 20.37 -10.83 -5.07
CA ARG A 298 19.10 -10.16 -5.31
C ARG A 298 18.53 -10.61 -6.66
N GLN A 299 17.20 -10.78 -6.75
CA GLN A 299 16.53 -10.96 -8.03
C GLN A 299 16.32 -9.56 -8.66
N PRO A 300 16.84 -9.31 -9.88
CA PRO A 300 16.66 -8.02 -10.53
C PRO A 300 15.19 -7.66 -10.69
N VAL A 301 14.86 -6.39 -10.49
CA VAL A 301 13.54 -5.84 -10.75
C VAL A 301 13.59 -5.08 -12.07
N ASP A 302 12.65 -5.36 -12.97
CA ASP A 302 12.62 -4.72 -14.29
C ASP A 302 12.22 -3.24 -14.19
N ALA A 303 11.28 -2.92 -13.29
CA ALA A 303 10.88 -1.55 -13.01
C ALA A 303 10.44 -1.34 -11.55
N THR A 304 10.80 -0.17 -11.00
CA THR A 304 10.20 0.31 -9.75
C THR A 304 9.13 1.34 -10.03
N ILE A 305 7.94 1.11 -9.48
CA ILE A 305 6.79 2.01 -9.54
C ILE A 305 6.60 2.63 -8.16
N PHE A 306 6.45 3.95 -8.09
CA PHE A 306 6.16 4.71 -6.89
C PHE A 306 4.78 5.34 -6.97
N TRP A 307 3.90 5.05 -6.02
CA TRP A 307 2.67 5.80 -5.80
C TRP A 307 2.82 6.67 -4.57
N GLY A 308 2.68 7.99 -4.72
CA GLY A 308 2.99 8.91 -3.64
C GLY A 308 2.82 10.37 -3.98
N GLU A 309 2.80 11.22 -2.96
CA GLU A 309 3.02 12.66 -3.11
C GLU A 309 4.29 12.95 -3.94
N ASP A 310 4.10 13.75 -4.99
CA ASP A 310 5.15 14.25 -5.85
C ASP A 310 5.50 15.70 -5.47
N ARG A 311 6.41 15.86 -4.50
CA ARG A 311 6.87 17.20 -4.07
C ARG A 311 7.75 17.90 -5.10
N SER A 312 8.22 17.18 -6.12
CA SER A 312 9.11 17.76 -7.13
C SER A 312 8.44 18.77 -8.06
N GLU A 313 7.12 18.93 -7.95
CA GLU A 313 6.32 19.85 -8.76
C GLU A 313 5.84 21.10 -8.02
N VAL A 314 6.08 21.19 -6.72
CA VAL A 314 5.56 22.31 -5.91
C VAL A 314 6.69 23.15 -5.34
N SER A 315 6.47 24.47 -5.37
CA SER A 315 7.40 25.44 -4.81
C SER A 315 6.94 25.82 -3.41
N GLY A 316 7.66 25.36 -2.38
CA GLY A 316 7.50 25.81 -1.00
C GLY A 316 7.68 24.68 0.02
N PRO A 317 8.21 24.98 1.23
CA PRO A 317 8.56 23.96 2.22
C PRO A 317 7.35 23.20 2.80
N ASP A 318 6.17 23.82 2.82
CA ASP A 318 4.93 23.22 3.32
C ASP A 318 3.91 22.91 2.21
N ALA A 319 4.31 23.10 0.94
CA ALA A 319 3.42 22.82 -0.19
C ALA A 319 3.24 21.31 -0.35
N LYS A 320 1.99 20.89 -0.57
CA LYS A 320 1.69 19.49 -0.89
C LYS A 320 1.71 19.26 -2.38
N GLY A 321 2.51 18.28 -2.81
CA GLY A 321 2.54 17.79 -4.18
C GLY A 321 1.26 17.05 -4.57
N PRO A 322 0.97 16.90 -5.87
CA PRO A 322 -0.05 15.96 -6.33
C PRO A 322 0.40 14.52 -6.07
N THR A 323 -0.54 13.62 -5.77
CA THR A 323 -0.27 12.18 -5.80
C THR A 323 -0.13 11.72 -7.24
N ALA A 324 0.93 10.97 -7.56
CA ALA A 324 1.15 10.44 -8.89
C ALA A 324 1.82 9.07 -8.85
N LEU A 325 1.62 8.32 -9.94
CA LEU A 325 2.35 7.09 -10.21
C LEU A 325 3.62 7.47 -10.96
N ARG A 326 4.78 7.04 -10.46
CA ARG A 326 6.09 7.33 -11.04
C ARG A 326 6.83 6.05 -11.34
N ILE A 327 7.57 5.99 -12.43
CA ILE A 327 8.28 4.77 -12.84
C ILE A 327 9.75 5.08 -13.03
N PHE A 328 10.58 4.21 -12.47
CA PHE A 328 12.02 4.27 -12.59
C PHE A 328 12.50 2.96 -13.20
N GLY A 329 13.32 3.04 -14.26
CA GLY A 329 13.95 1.87 -14.89
C GLY A 329 13.38 1.49 -16.24
N SER A 330 12.17 1.92 -16.58
CA SER A 330 11.63 1.75 -17.93
C SER A 330 12.13 2.83 -18.89
N GLY A 331 11.98 2.59 -20.20
CA GLY A 331 12.17 3.60 -21.26
C GLY A 331 11.03 4.62 -21.34
N SER A 332 9.98 4.43 -20.54
CA SER A 332 8.77 5.25 -20.50
C SER A 332 8.99 6.62 -19.87
N PRO A 333 8.10 7.61 -20.11
CA PRO A 333 7.98 8.78 -19.27
C PRO A 333 7.79 8.37 -17.81
N GLU A 334 8.32 9.17 -16.90
CA GLU A 334 8.48 8.75 -15.51
C GLU A 334 7.25 9.02 -14.64
N LYS A 335 6.17 9.62 -15.18
CA LYS A 335 5.03 10.09 -14.39
C LYS A 335 3.68 9.85 -15.08
N PHE A 336 2.72 9.39 -14.28
CA PHE A 336 1.38 9.01 -14.69
C PHE A 336 0.34 9.48 -13.68
N ASN A 337 -0.70 10.15 -14.18
CA ASN A 337 -1.85 10.59 -13.41
C ASN A 337 -2.97 9.55 -13.52
N LEU A 338 -3.37 8.98 -12.37
CA LEU A 338 -4.46 8.00 -12.29
C LEU A 338 -5.80 8.61 -11.87
N ASN A 339 -5.89 9.94 -11.68
CA ASN A 339 -7.12 10.57 -11.21
C ASN A 339 -8.32 10.30 -12.15
N GLU A 340 -8.06 10.16 -13.44
CA GLU A 340 -9.08 9.86 -14.45
C GLU A 340 -9.55 8.39 -14.39
N ALA A 341 -8.70 7.48 -13.88
CA ALA A 341 -8.99 6.06 -13.72
C ALA A 341 -9.74 5.74 -12.40
N ASN A 342 -9.89 6.71 -11.48
CA ASN A 342 -10.50 6.51 -10.16
C ASN A 342 -11.85 5.76 -10.17
N LYS A 343 -12.69 5.97 -11.20
CA LYS A 343 -13.97 5.23 -11.31
C LYS A 343 -13.78 3.75 -11.63
N ALA A 344 -12.84 3.42 -12.52
CA ALA A 344 -12.52 2.03 -12.85
C ALA A 344 -11.89 1.34 -11.63
N ILE A 345 -10.97 2.02 -10.94
CA ILE A 345 -10.36 1.56 -9.68
C ILE A 345 -11.44 1.27 -8.63
N ASN A 346 -12.35 2.22 -8.40
CA ASN A 346 -13.45 2.06 -7.44
C ASN A 346 -14.38 0.92 -7.81
N TRP A 347 -14.70 0.76 -9.11
CA TRP A 347 -15.55 -0.33 -9.59
C TRP A 347 -14.89 -1.70 -9.40
N LEU A 348 -13.61 -1.84 -9.74
CA LEU A 348 -12.81 -3.04 -9.50
C LEU A 348 -12.79 -3.38 -8.00
N ASN A 349 -12.59 -2.37 -7.14
CA ASN A 349 -12.50 -2.56 -5.69
C ASN A 349 -13.84 -2.85 -4.99
N THR A 350 -14.99 -2.50 -5.60
CA THR A 350 -16.28 -2.47 -4.89
C THR A 350 -17.40 -3.27 -5.56
N GLU A 351 -17.57 -3.14 -6.88
CA GLU A 351 -18.77 -3.58 -7.59
C GLU A 351 -18.58 -4.91 -8.31
N LEU A 352 -17.42 -5.11 -8.94
CA LEU A 352 -17.09 -6.33 -9.69
C LEU A 352 -17.35 -7.61 -8.88
N PHE A 353 -16.86 -7.63 -7.64
CA PHE A 353 -16.80 -8.84 -6.83
C PHE A 353 -18.12 -9.16 -6.10
N ILE A 354 -19.08 -8.24 -6.12
CA ILE A 354 -20.48 -8.56 -5.81
C ILE A 354 -21.04 -9.50 -6.89
N THR A 355 -20.66 -9.30 -8.15
CA THR A 355 -21.07 -10.14 -9.28
C THR A 355 -20.45 -11.54 -9.20
N GLU A 356 -19.16 -11.64 -8.85
CA GLU A 356 -18.47 -12.93 -8.63
C GLU A 356 -19.20 -13.77 -7.57
N LYS A 357 -19.55 -13.15 -6.43
CA LYS A 357 -20.33 -13.80 -5.36
C LYS A 357 -21.64 -14.39 -5.88
N SER A 358 -22.29 -13.77 -6.86
CA SER A 358 -23.52 -14.27 -7.48
C SER A 358 -23.25 -15.49 -8.38
N LEU A 359 -22.18 -15.46 -9.19
CA LEU A 359 -21.84 -16.58 -10.10
C LEU A 359 -21.49 -17.84 -9.33
N VAL A 360 -20.63 -17.65 -8.35
CA VAL A 360 -20.15 -18.74 -7.51
C VAL A 360 -21.31 -19.34 -6.70
N ARG A 361 -22.30 -18.54 -6.29
CA ARG A 361 -23.52 -19.05 -5.65
C ARG A 361 -24.34 -19.94 -6.58
N LYS A 362 -24.43 -19.59 -7.86
CA LYS A 362 -25.15 -20.39 -8.87
C LYS A 362 -24.42 -21.69 -9.21
N GLN A 363 -23.10 -21.65 -9.39
CA GLN A 363 -22.29 -22.86 -9.63
C GLN A 363 -22.38 -23.83 -8.44
N ALA A 364 -22.35 -23.32 -7.20
CA ALA A 364 -22.53 -24.15 -6.00
C ALA A 364 -23.93 -24.77 -5.89
N SER A 365 -24.96 -24.16 -6.48
CA SER A 365 -26.31 -24.77 -6.57
C SER A 365 -26.47 -25.74 -7.74
N ALA A 366 -25.57 -25.73 -8.73
CA ALA A 366 -25.62 -26.58 -9.91
C ALA A 366 -24.78 -27.86 -9.80
N ALA A 367 -23.74 -27.87 -8.95
CA ALA A 367 -22.85 -29.01 -8.78
C ALA A 367 -23.50 -30.15 -7.97
N GLY A 368 -24.10 -31.12 -8.68
CA GLY A 368 -24.57 -32.40 -8.16
C GLY A 368 -23.56 -33.55 -8.28
N THR A 369 -22.27 -33.28 -8.47
CA THR A 369 -21.22 -34.31 -8.65
C THR A 369 -19.88 -33.88 -8.04
N PRO A 370 -19.13 -34.79 -7.38
CA PRO A 370 -17.85 -34.49 -6.75
C PRO A 370 -16.69 -34.50 -7.76
N GLY A 371 -16.09 -33.34 -7.98
CA GLY A 371 -14.85 -33.11 -8.74
C GLY A 371 -14.37 -31.66 -8.52
N GLU A 372 -13.09 -31.37 -8.72
CA GLU A 372 -12.59 -30.00 -8.63
C GLU A 372 -13.20 -29.14 -9.76
N PRO A 373 -13.95 -28.07 -9.44
CA PRO A 373 -14.61 -27.26 -10.47
C PRO A 373 -13.55 -26.54 -11.32
N GLN A 374 -13.47 -26.79 -12.62
CA GLN A 374 -12.61 -26.00 -13.52
C GLN A 374 -13.33 -24.73 -13.98
N ILE A 375 -12.59 -23.71 -14.44
CA ILE A 375 -13.22 -22.62 -15.18
C ILE A 375 -13.82 -23.20 -16.46
N ASP A 376 -15.15 -23.21 -16.53
CA ASP A 376 -15.85 -23.48 -17.78
C ASP A 376 -15.80 -22.22 -18.66
N GLY A 377 -14.95 -22.24 -19.69
CA GLY A 377 -14.83 -21.15 -20.65
C GLY A 377 -16.07 -20.96 -21.54
N GLY A 378 -17.05 -21.86 -21.46
CA GLY A 378 -18.38 -21.71 -22.03
C GLY A 378 -19.42 -21.10 -21.08
N ASP A 379 -19.12 -20.95 -19.78
CA ASP A 379 -20.04 -20.30 -18.82
C ASP A 379 -20.14 -18.80 -19.14
N GLU A 380 -21.28 -18.40 -19.69
CA GLU A 380 -21.55 -17.03 -20.14
C GLU A 380 -21.30 -16.00 -19.03
N GLU A 381 -21.55 -16.35 -17.78
CA GLU A 381 -21.36 -15.41 -16.68
C GLU A 381 -19.89 -15.25 -16.31
N VAL A 382 -19.10 -16.33 -16.32
CA VAL A 382 -17.65 -16.28 -16.09
C VAL A 382 -16.97 -15.48 -17.20
N VAL A 383 -17.32 -15.77 -18.47
CA VAL A 383 -16.85 -15.01 -19.63
C VAL A 383 -17.22 -13.53 -19.48
N ARG A 384 -18.45 -13.22 -19.05
CA ARG A 384 -18.89 -11.84 -18.82
C ARG A 384 -18.07 -11.12 -17.74
N ILE A 385 -17.78 -11.78 -16.61
CA ILE A 385 -16.96 -11.18 -15.54
C ILE A 385 -15.54 -10.92 -16.02
N LEU A 386 -14.88 -11.93 -16.60
CA LEU A 386 -13.50 -11.79 -17.08
C LEU A 386 -13.40 -10.78 -18.22
N ARG A 387 -14.41 -10.69 -19.09
CA ARG A 387 -14.50 -9.62 -20.09
C ARG A 387 -14.58 -8.25 -19.45
N THR A 388 -15.48 -8.07 -18.47
CA THR A 388 -15.66 -6.77 -17.82
C THR A 388 -14.39 -6.33 -17.09
N LEU A 389 -13.71 -7.29 -16.45
CA LEU A 389 -12.39 -7.12 -15.86
C LEU A 389 -11.35 -6.66 -16.89
N ALA A 390 -11.27 -7.36 -18.02
CA ALA A 390 -10.37 -7.03 -19.11
C ALA A 390 -10.70 -5.67 -19.76
N GLU A 391 -11.97 -5.29 -19.89
CA GLU A 391 -12.40 -3.96 -20.38
C GLU A 391 -11.88 -2.85 -19.47
N HIS A 392 -12.08 -2.96 -18.15
CA HIS A 392 -11.57 -1.98 -17.18
C HIS A 392 -10.04 -1.97 -17.08
N GLY A 393 -9.41 -3.15 -17.14
CA GLY A 393 -7.97 -3.30 -17.16
C GLY A 393 -7.32 -2.70 -18.41
N THR A 394 -7.99 -2.84 -19.56
CA THR A 394 -7.56 -2.25 -20.84
C THR A 394 -7.71 -0.74 -20.80
N GLU A 395 -8.78 -0.21 -20.20
CA GLU A 395 -8.93 1.23 -20.02
C GLU A 395 -7.78 1.78 -19.17
N LEU A 396 -7.47 1.14 -18.04
CA LEU A 396 -6.33 1.53 -17.20
C LEU A 396 -5.01 1.47 -17.99
N TYR A 397 -4.78 0.39 -18.73
CA TYR A 397 -3.60 0.25 -19.59
C TYR A 397 -3.52 1.38 -20.64
N ASN A 398 -4.62 1.67 -21.34
CA ASN A 398 -4.66 2.71 -22.36
C ASN A 398 -4.43 4.11 -21.76
N GLN A 399 -4.98 4.41 -20.58
CA GLN A 399 -4.74 5.68 -19.88
C GLN A 399 -3.27 5.86 -19.52
N LEU A 400 -2.60 4.77 -19.13
CA LEU A 400 -1.16 4.77 -18.91
C LEU A 400 -0.40 4.97 -20.23
N MET A 401 -0.73 4.21 -21.29
CA MET A 401 -0.08 4.31 -22.61
C MET A 401 -0.21 5.70 -23.24
N LEU A 402 -1.36 6.38 -23.08
CA LEU A 402 -1.55 7.76 -23.56
C LEU A 402 -0.59 8.77 -22.93
N GLN A 403 -0.09 8.44 -21.74
CA GLN A 403 0.91 9.20 -21.01
C GLN A 403 2.34 8.68 -21.30
N GLY A 404 2.49 7.78 -22.27
CA GLY A 404 3.74 7.20 -22.76
C GLY A 404 4.23 5.96 -21.99
N PHE A 405 3.40 5.37 -21.14
CA PHE A 405 3.76 4.16 -20.39
C PHE A 405 4.21 3.04 -21.33
N GLU A 406 5.22 2.27 -20.95
CA GLU A 406 5.64 1.05 -21.64
C GLU A 406 5.59 -0.13 -20.67
N ASP A 407 5.67 -1.37 -21.19
CA ASP A 407 5.65 -2.56 -20.33
C ASP A 407 6.80 -2.50 -19.28
N PRO A 408 6.48 -2.57 -17.97
CA PRO A 408 7.46 -2.48 -16.88
C PRO A 408 8.27 -3.78 -16.69
N GLY A 409 8.11 -4.80 -17.52
CA GLY A 409 8.80 -6.09 -17.41
C GLY A 409 8.02 -7.12 -16.60
N GLN A 410 8.68 -8.19 -16.15
CA GLN A 410 8.06 -9.35 -15.51
C GLN A 410 8.06 -9.26 -13.98
N ARG A 411 9.07 -8.62 -13.38
CA ARG A 411 9.14 -8.37 -11.94
C ARG A 411 9.08 -6.88 -11.67
N ILE A 412 8.03 -6.46 -10.96
CA ILE A 412 7.72 -5.07 -10.65
C ILE A 412 7.78 -4.86 -9.15
N GLN A 413 8.52 -3.84 -8.71
CA GLN A 413 8.44 -3.34 -7.34
C GLN A 413 7.52 -2.13 -7.28
N LEU A 414 6.37 -2.26 -6.62
CA LEU A 414 5.46 -1.16 -6.34
C LEU A 414 5.66 -0.67 -4.90
N ILE A 415 6.14 0.56 -4.79
CA ILE A 415 6.27 1.29 -3.54
C ILE A 415 5.10 2.24 -3.40
N ASN A 416 4.36 2.12 -2.31
CA ASN A 416 3.24 2.98 -1.98
C ASN A 416 3.53 3.81 -0.73
N THR A 417 3.58 5.13 -0.88
CA THR A 417 3.72 6.07 0.24
C THR A 417 2.40 6.72 0.65
N GLU A 418 1.30 6.47 -0.08
CA GLU A 418 -0.05 6.89 0.30
C GLU A 418 -0.81 5.72 0.92
N PRO A 419 -0.82 5.61 2.26
CA PRO A 419 -1.20 4.40 2.95
C PRO A 419 -2.68 4.04 2.91
N GLU A 420 -3.51 4.99 2.51
CA GLU A 420 -4.97 4.85 2.42
C GLU A 420 -5.44 4.59 0.98
N GLU A 421 -4.54 4.65 0.00
CA GLU A 421 -4.86 4.49 -1.40
C GLU A 421 -4.30 3.19 -1.95
N TYR A 422 -5.14 2.43 -2.66
CA TYR A 422 -4.74 1.20 -3.32
C TYR A 422 -4.69 1.39 -4.84
N VAL A 423 -3.52 1.21 -5.43
CA VAL A 423 -3.33 1.25 -6.89
C VAL A 423 -3.52 -0.15 -7.48
N PRO A 424 -4.54 -0.42 -8.32
CA PRO A 424 -4.88 -1.78 -8.76
C PRO A 424 -4.09 -2.27 -9.98
N ILE A 425 -2.75 -2.23 -9.92
CA ILE A 425 -1.91 -2.67 -11.04
C ILE A 425 -2.07 -4.16 -11.39
N GLU A 426 -2.59 -4.99 -10.47
CA GLU A 426 -2.94 -6.40 -10.69
C GLU A 426 -3.94 -6.60 -11.82
N PHE A 427 -4.80 -5.60 -12.04
CA PHE A 427 -5.91 -5.65 -12.98
C PHE A 427 -5.60 -4.95 -14.30
N VAL A 428 -4.40 -4.40 -14.47
CA VAL A 428 -3.95 -3.94 -15.79
C VAL A 428 -4.07 -5.11 -16.76
N TYR A 429 -4.72 -4.84 -17.90
CA TYR A 429 -4.97 -5.83 -18.94
C TYR A 429 -4.38 -5.37 -20.27
N ASP A 430 -3.42 -6.12 -20.79
CA ASP A 430 -2.58 -5.72 -21.93
C ASP A 430 -2.78 -6.63 -23.16
N ARG A 431 -3.99 -7.16 -23.38
CA ARG A 431 -4.32 -7.99 -24.57
C ARG A 431 -5.42 -7.37 -25.43
N GLY A 432 -5.49 -6.04 -25.44
CA GLY A 432 -6.48 -5.26 -26.21
C GLY A 432 -7.90 -5.31 -25.64
N PHE A 433 -8.77 -4.47 -26.19
CA PHE A 433 -10.15 -4.32 -25.71
C PHE A 433 -11.01 -5.49 -26.21
N PRO A 434 -11.56 -6.36 -25.33
CA PRO A 434 -12.30 -7.54 -25.78
C PRO A 434 -13.67 -7.17 -26.36
N LYS A 435 -14.05 -7.81 -27.48
CA LYS A 435 -15.41 -7.69 -28.03
C LYS A 435 -16.44 -8.29 -27.07
N LYS A 436 -17.70 -7.87 -27.18
CA LYS A 436 -18.81 -8.52 -26.47
C LYS A 436 -18.95 -10.01 -26.81
N SER A 437 -18.58 -10.41 -28.03
CA SER A 437 -18.54 -11.80 -28.50
C SER A 437 -17.25 -12.53 -28.16
N ALA A 438 -16.31 -11.90 -27.46
CA ALA A 438 -15.03 -12.51 -27.14
C ALA A 438 -15.22 -13.75 -26.26
N THR A 439 -14.40 -14.77 -26.54
CA THR A 439 -14.37 -16.05 -25.84
C THR A 439 -13.15 -16.15 -24.95
N LEU A 440 -13.16 -16.97 -23.90
CA LEU A 440 -11.92 -17.21 -23.14
C LEU A 440 -10.89 -17.94 -24.02
N CYS A 441 -9.64 -17.48 -23.96
CA CYS A 441 -8.52 -18.15 -24.62
C CYS A 441 -8.24 -19.49 -23.91
N GLN A 442 -8.48 -20.60 -24.61
CA GLN A 442 -8.32 -21.94 -24.07
C GLN A 442 -6.85 -22.30 -23.87
N GLU A 443 -5.99 -21.93 -24.81
CA GLU A 443 -4.55 -22.14 -24.69
C GLU A 443 -3.96 -21.37 -23.50
N GLY A 444 -4.43 -20.14 -23.29
CA GLY A 444 -4.07 -19.34 -22.12
C GLY A 444 -4.55 -19.97 -20.81
N LEU A 445 -5.78 -20.49 -20.75
CA LEU A 445 -6.28 -21.21 -19.57
C LEU A 445 -5.49 -22.49 -19.28
N ALA A 446 -5.15 -23.27 -20.32
CA ALA A 446 -4.33 -24.46 -20.17
C ALA A 446 -2.92 -24.13 -19.65
N ALA A 447 -2.31 -23.06 -20.19
CA ALA A 447 -0.98 -22.61 -19.80
C ALA A 447 -0.89 -22.14 -18.33
N LEU A 448 -1.99 -21.71 -17.70
CA LEU A 448 -2.00 -21.33 -16.27
C LEU A 448 -1.58 -22.47 -15.32
N SER A 449 -1.77 -23.73 -15.72
CA SER A 449 -1.40 -24.88 -14.89
C SER A 449 0.07 -25.32 -15.09
N SER A 450 0.82 -24.61 -15.95
CA SER A 450 2.21 -24.87 -16.29
C SER A 450 3.13 -23.73 -15.84
N ASP A 451 4.44 -23.91 -16.00
CA ASP A 451 5.44 -22.85 -15.77
C ASP A 451 5.63 -21.93 -16.99
N ALA A 452 4.68 -21.92 -17.94
CA ALA A 452 4.73 -21.04 -19.11
C ALA A 452 4.78 -19.56 -18.69
N GLN A 453 5.72 -18.79 -19.25
CA GLN A 453 5.84 -17.36 -18.96
C GLN A 453 4.73 -16.55 -19.64
N ASP A 454 4.35 -16.95 -20.86
CA ASP A 454 3.36 -16.28 -21.70
C ASP A 454 2.30 -17.25 -22.25
N CYS A 455 1.22 -16.67 -22.79
CA CYS A 455 0.23 -17.40 -23.56
C CYS A 455 0.81 -17.80 -24.93
N PRO A 456 0.67 -19.06 -25.38
CA PRO A 456 1.17 -19.49 -26.68
C PRO A 456 0.35 -18.98 -27.88
N GLU A 457 -0.86 -18.45 -27.65
CA GLU A 457 -1.77 -17.97 -28.71
C GLU A 457 -1.87 -16.44 -28.76
N CYS A 458 -1.99 -15.77 -27.59
CA CYS A 458 -2.32 -14.35 -27.53
C CYS A 458 -1.10 -13.47 -27.30
N LYS A 459 -0.89 -12.49 -28.18
CA LYS A 459 0.21 -11.52 -28.13
C LYS A 459 -0.07 -10.39 -27.12
N PRO A 460 0.95 -9.85 -26.45
CA PRO A 460 0.84 -8.63 -25.65
C PRO A 460 0.55 -7.41 -26.54
N ALA A 461 -0.05 -6.37 -25.95
CA ALA A 461 -0.42 -5.14 -26.63
C ALA A 461 0.78 -4.37 -27.20
N SER A 462 2.00 -4.62 -26.71
CA SER A 462 3.26 -4.11 -27.28
C SER A 462 3.50 -4.61 -28.71
N ASP A 463 2.97 -5.80 -29.03
CA ASP A 463 3.21 -6.52 -30.29
C ASP A 463 2.00 -6.44 -31.22
N MET A 464 1.03 -5.57 -30.89
CA MET A 464 -0.23 -5.40 -31.60
C MET A 464 -0.37 -3.98 -32.16
N THR A 465 -0.97 -3.83 -33.34
CA THR A 465 -1.38 -2.51 -33.84
C THR A 465 -2.54 -1.94 -33.03
N LEU A 466 -2.79 -0.63 -33.17
CA LEU A 466 -3.99 -0.02 -32.55
C LEU A 466 -5.29 -0.64 -33.08
N GLU A 467 -5.35 -1.03 -34.37
CA GLU A 467 -6.53 -1.73 -34.91
C GLU A 467 -6.68 -3.14 -34.32
N GLU A 468 -5.58 -3.88 -34.14
CA GLU A 468 -5.64 -5.22 -33.53
C GLU A 468 -6.09 -5.17 -32.06
N ARG A 469 -5.77 -4.08 -31.35
CA ARG A 469 -6.20 -3.83 -29.96
C ARG A 469 -7.65 -3.41 -29.85
N ASP A 470 -8.24 -2.86 -30.92
CA ASP A 470 -9.62 -2.36 -30.95
C ASP A 470 -10.61 -3.48 -31.28
N GLY A 471 -10.88 -4.34 -30.29
CA GLY A 471 -11.86 -5.42 -30.41
C GLY A 471 -11.23 -6.79 -30.65
N THR A 472 -10.68 -7.38 -29.58
CA THR A 472 -10.13 -8.73 -29.61
C THR A 472 -11.21 -9.80 -29.45
N ASP A 473 -11.04 -10.93 -30.13
CA ASP A 473 -11.99 -12.05 -30.07
C ASP A 473 -11.75 -13.00 -28.89
N LYS A 474 -10.67 -12.75 -28.14
CA LYS A 474 -10.21 -13.57 -27.01
C LYS A 474 -10.03 -12.72 -25.75
N ILE A 475 -10.50 -13.26 -24.63
CA ILE A 475 -10.14 -12.79 -23.29
C ILE A 475 -9.07 -13.76 -22.78
N CYS A 476 -7.83 -13.29 -22.72
CA CYS A 476 -6.69 -14.11 -22.34
C CYS A 476 -6.32 -13.90 -20.87
N PRO A 477 -6.27 -14.95 -20.03
CA PRO A 477 -5.87 -14.81 -18.63
C PRO A 477 -4.49 -14.17 -18.45
N PHE A 478 -3.51 -14.47 -19.31
CA PHE A 478 -2.17 -13.87 -19.27
C PHE A 478 -2.16 -12.36 -19.53
N GLY A 479 -3.28 -11.79 -19.99
CA GLY A 479 -3.40 -10.34 -20.12
C GLY A 479 -3.46 -9.61 -18.78
N PHE A 480 -3.91 -10.27 -17.72
CA PHE A 480 -3.91 -9.67 -16.38
C PHE A 480 -2.52 -9.76 -15.76
N TRP A 481 -1.96 -8.62 -15.35
CA TRP A 481 -0.63 -8.58 -14.73
C TRP A 481 -0.51 -9.40 -13.45
N SER A 482 -1.60 -9.55 -12.68
CA SER A 482 -1.60 -10.47 -11.52
C SER A 482 -1.36 -11.93 -11.87
N LEU A 483 -1.52 -12.32 -13.15
CA LEU A 483 -1.31 -13.67 -13.68
C LEU A 483 -0.11 -13.77 -14.62
N SER A 484 0.46 -12.67 -15.10
CA SER A 484 1.66 -12.70 -15.95
C SER A 484 2.91 -12.20 -15.25
N LYS A 485 2.79 -11.33 -14.23
CA LYS A 485 3.91 -10.60 -13.62
C LYS A 485 4.00 -10.85 -12.11
N ILE A 486 5.21 -10.81 -11.58
CA ILE A 486 5.49 -10.75 -10.14
C ILE A 486 5.38 -9.29 -9.71
N ILE A 487 4.48 -9.03 -8.76
CA ILE A 487 4.22 -7.69 -8.23
C ILE A 487 4.57 -7.67 -6.75
N GLU A 488 5.66 -6.99 -6.42
CA GLU A 488 6.15 -6.82 -5.05
C GLU A 488 5.57 -5.52 -4.47
N ARG A 489 4.78 -5.60 -3.40
CA ARG A 489 4.16 -4.42 -2.80
C ARG A 489 4.78 -4.04 -1.48
N ARG A 490 5.36 -2.85 -1.46
CA ARG A 490 5.90 -2.22 -0.25
C ARG A 490 5.10 -0.97 0.10
N ASP A 491 4.28 -1.11 1.13
CA ASP A 491 3.55 -0.02 1.75
C ASP A 491 4.41 0.63 2.84
N LEU A 492 4.88 1.85 2.59
CA LEU A 492 5.73 2.58 3.54
C LEU A 492 4.87 3.36 4.53
N ASP A 493 5.28 3.37 5.80
CA ASP A 493 4.71 4.26 6.81
C ASP A 493 5.42 5.62 6.74
N SER A 494 4.73 6.65 6.20
CA SER A 494 5.21 8.05 6.18
C SER A 494 5.37 8.69 7.58
N GLN A 495 5.15 7.92 8.65
CA GLN A 495 5.15 8.34 10.06
C GLN A 495 6.02 7.41 10.94
N ALA A 496 6.96 6.66 10.37
CA ALA A 496 7.88 5.81 11.15
C ALA A 496 8.82 6.62 12.09
N GLY A 497 8.81 7.96 12.00
CA GLY A 497 9.37 8.86 13.01
C GLY A 497 8.30 9.36 13.99
N ALA A 498 8.46 9.02 15.26
CA ALA A 498 7.76 9.59 16.43
C ALA A 498 6.39 9.00 16.84
N SER A 499 6.36 7.74 17.28
CA SER A 499 5.44 7.32 18.35
C SER A 499 6.16 7.42 19.70
N THR A 500 5.74 8.37 20.54
CA THR A 500 6.17 8.50 21.96
C THR A 500 5.39 7.56 22.90
N THR A 501 4.55 6.69 22.34
CA THR A 501 3.88 5.60 23.07
C THR A 501 4.48 4.28 22.59
N GLY A 502 5.41 3.73 23.39
CA GLY A 502 6.09 2.47 23.07
C GLY A 502 5.12 1.35 22.69
N THR A 503 5.56 0.50 21.75
CA THR A 503 4.84 -0.60 21.04
C THR A 503 4.34 -0.30 19.62
N ALA A 504 5.10 0.46 18.82
CA ALA A 504 5.14 0.22 17.38
C ALA A 504 6.24 -0.81 17.13
N GLY A 505 5.88 -2.07 16.81
CA GLY A 505 6.85 -3.05 16.32
C GLY A 505 7.38 -2.60 14.96
N SER A 506 8.70 -2.67 14.74
CA SER A 506 9.25 -2.47 13.41
C SER A 506 8.67 -3.53 12.46
N GLN A 507 8.31 -3.14 11.24
CA GLN A 507 7.98 -4.10 10.19
C GLN A 507 9.16 -5.07 10.01
N SER A 508 8.86 -6.35 9.76
CA SER A 508 9.92 -7.35 9.53
C SER A 508 10.36 -7.26 8.08
N HIS A 509 11.62 -6.93 7.85
CA HIS A 509 12.22 -6.80 6.53
C HIS A 509 13.46 -7.68 6.40
N PRO A 510 13.73 -8.21 5.19
CA PRO A 510 14.99 -8.89 4.95
C PRO A 510 16.15 -7.91 5.15
N ASN A 511 17.34 -8.41 5.50
CA ASN A 511 18.56 -7.61 5.60
C ASN A 511 19.79 -8.45 5.26
N GLY A 512 21.01 -7.87 5.32
CA GLY A 512 22.24 -8.58 4.96
C GLY A 512 22.47 -9.87 5.74
N GLU A 513 22.16 -9.90 7.03
CA GLU A 513 22.34 -11.08 7.88
C GLU A 513 21.16 -12.06 7.80
N ARG A 514 20.02 -11.63 7.28
CA ARG A 514 18.73 -12.32 7.44
C ARG A 514 17.80 -12.06 6.27
N ARG A 515 17.88 -12.91 5.23
CA ARG A 515 16.95 -12.92 4.09
C ARG A 515 16.04 -14.14 4.03
N SER A 516 16.35 -15.19 4.78
CA SER A 516 15.58 -16.43 4.73
C SER A 516 14.56 -16.45 5.86
N LEU A 517 13.30 -16.65 5.50
CA LEU A 517 12.26 -16.98 6.47
C LEU A 517 12.54 -18.35 7.08
N PRO A 518 12.21 -18.58 8.35
CA PRO A 518 12.30 -19.91 8.93
C PRO A 518 11.56 -20.93 8.06
N ALA A 519 12.09 -22.16 7.99
CA ALA A 519 11.40 -23.24 7.31
C ALA A 519 9.99 -23.37 7.90
N ILE A 520 8.99 -23.51 7.03
CA ILE A 520 7.59 -23.56 7.45
C ILE A 520 7.30 -24.96 7.98
N ASP A 521 7.64 -25.21 9.24
CA ASP A 521 7.58 -26.51 9.92
C ASP A 521 6.33 -26.68 10.80
N ASN A 522 5.59 -25.58 11.04
CA ASN A 522 4.32 -25.56 11.73
C ASN A 522 3.43 -24.40 11.26
N ALA A 523 2.13 -24.50 11.52
CA ALA A 523 1.15 -23.46 11.24
C ALA A 523 0.12 -23.33 12.38
N LEU A 524 -0.42 -22.12 12.57
CA LEU A 524 -1.60 -21.87 13.38
C LEU A 524 -2.79 -21.51 12.48
N PHE A 525 -3.88 -22.24 12.62
CA PHE A 525 -5.09 -22.09 11.82
C PHE A 525 -6.30 -21.68 12.67
N ALA A 526 -7.11 -20.76 12.14
CA ALA A 526 -8.45 -20.48 12.63
C ALA A 526 -9.38 -20.03 11.52
N SER A 527 -10.67 -20.25 11.71
CA SER A 527 -11.70 -19.92 10.73
C SER A 527 -12.99 -19.47 11.38
N SER A 528 -13.72 -18.58 10.71
CA SER A 528 -15.12 -18.28 11.02
C SER A 528 -16.02 -19.48 10.75
N PHE A 529 -17.11 -19.61 11.51
CA PHE A 529 -18.21 -20.55 11.19
C PHE A 529 -18.90 -20.27 9.85
N LYS A 530 -18.68 -19.09 9.25
CA LYS A 530 -19.18 -18.76 7.91
C LYS A 530 -18.46 -19.53 6.79
N VAL A 531 -17.28 -20.09 7.08
CA VAL A 531 -16.64 -21.07 6.19
C VAL A 531 -17.33 -22.42 6.40
N PRO A 532 -17.78 -23.11 5.33
CA PRO A 532 -18.46 -24.39 5.46
C PRO A 532 -17.66 -25.38 6.31
N GLU A 533 -18.34 -26.10 7.19
CA GLU A 533 -17.73 -27.08 8.09
C GLU A 533 -16.85 -28.09 7.35
N ALA A 534 -17.36 -28.69 6.28
CA ALA A 534 -16.57 -29.61 5.45
C ALA A 534 -15.27 -29.00 4.90
N GLU A 535 -15.25 -27.69 4.59
CA GLU A 535 -14.02 -27.02 4.14
C GLU A 535 -13.08 -26.68 5.31
N ARG A 536 -13.60 -26.39 6.50
CA ARG A 536 -12.80 -26.24 7.72
C ARG A 536 -12.13 -27.56 8.09
N ASP A 537 -12.88 -28.65 8.07
CA ASP A 537 -12.40 -29.99 8.41
C ASP A 537 -11.34 -30.49 7.43
N LYS A 538 -11.56 -30.30 6.12
CA LYS A 538 -10.53 -30.59 5.10
C LYS A 538 -9.26 -29.77 5.32
N THR A 539 -9.40 -28.49 5.65
CA THR A 539 -8.24 -27.62 5.94
C THR A 539 -7.47 -28.11 7.16
N ALA A 540 -8.16 -28.43 8.25
CA ALA A 540 -7.53 -29.01 9.43
C ALA A 540 -6.83 -30.36 9.14
N ALA A 541 -7.47 -31.22 8.34
CA ALA A 541 -6.92 -32.52 7.96
C ALA A 541 -5.66 -32.38 7.07
N GLU A 542 -5.69 -31.51 6.06
CA GLU A 542 -4.54 -31.24 5.20
C GLU A 542 -3.37 -30.63 6.00
N LEU A 543 -3.64 -29.69 6.90
CA LEU A 543 -2.61 -29.16 7.81
C LEU A 543 -2.02 -30.28 8.70
N THR A 544 -2.85 -31.21 9.19
CA THR A 544 -2.38 -32.35 9.99
C THR A 544 -1.55 -33.34 9.16
N GLY A 545 -1.79 -33.42 7.85
CA GLY A 545 -0.96 -34.18 6.92
C GLY A 545 0.38 -33.50 6.60
N LEU A 546 0.41 -32.17 6.58
CA LEU A 546 1.60 -31.37 6.25
C LEU A 546 2.50 -31.07 7.45
N PHE A 547 1.95 -31.09 8.68
CA PHE A 547 2.64 -30.70 9.90
C PHE A 547 2.44 -31.77 10.99
N ALA A 548 3.49 -32.08 11.75
CA ALA A 548 3.39 -33.09 12.81
C ALA A 548 2.42 -32.68 13.94
N ALA A 549 2.29 -31.38 14.22
CA ALA A 549 1.41 -30.84 15.26
C ALA A 549 0.93 -29.41 14.93
N PRO A 550 0.07 -29.23 13.90
CA PRO A 550 -0.51 -27.94 13.59
C PRO A 550 -1.36 -27.45 14.76
N ALA A 551 -1.31 -26.15 15.03
CA ALA A 551 -2.16 -25.53 16.02
C ALA A 551 -3.49 -25.11 15.37
N ILE A 552 -4.62 -25.46 15.98
CA ILE A 552 -5.95 -25.07 15.49
C ILE A 552 -6.67 -24.37 16.63
N ALA A 553 -6.97 -23.08 16.46
CA ALA A 553 -7.68 -22.29 17.46
C ALA A 553 -9.18 -22.24 17.17
N LEU A 554 -9.98 -22.37 18.23
CA LEU A 554 -11.44 -22.24 18.15
C LEU A 554 -11.91 -20.78 18.19
N ASP A 555 -11.12 -19.87 18.77
CA ASP A 555 -11.45 -18.45 18.90
C ASP A 555 -10.19 -17.58 19.08
N TRP A 556 -10.35 -16.25 19.22
CA TRP A 556 -9.22 -15.34 19.40
C TRP A 556 -8.50 -15.51 20.74
N SER A 557 -9.17 -16.01 21.78
CA SER A 557 -8.54 -16.27 23.08
C SER A 557 -7.55 -17.43 22.97
N GLU A 558 -8.01 -18.54 22.40
CA GLU A 558 -7.18 -19.71 22.14
C GLU A 558 -6.08 -19.41 21.11
N TRP A 559 -6.40 -18.64 20.05
CA TRP A 559 -5.42 -18.16 19.07
C TRP A 559 -4.22 -17.50 19.74
N LYS A 560 -4.46 -16.54 20.65
CA LYS A 560 -3.39 -15.84 21.37
C LYS A 560 -2.57 -16.79 22.25
N ALA A 561 -3.21 -17.75 22.90
CA ALA A 561 -2.54 -18.73 23.74
C ALA A 561 -1.62 -19.65 22.93
N LEU A 562 -2.15 -20.22 21.84
CA LEU A 562 -1.40 -21.10 20.94
C LEU A 562 -0.28 -20.36 20.21
N LEU A 563 -0.52 -19.13 19.75
CA LEU A 563 0.49 -18.30 19.10
C LEU A 563 1.68 -18.04 20.01
N LYS A 564 1.43 -17.72 21.28
CA LYS A 564 2.48 -17.49 22.28
C LYS A 564 3.27 -18.77 22.62
N ASP A 565 2.59 -19.92 22.68
CA ASP A 565 3.20 -21.21 23.01
C ASP A 565 4.02 -21.79 21.83
N LYS A 566 3.40 -21.87 20.65
CA LYS A 566 3.92 -22.60 19.48
C LYS A 566 4.77 -21.75 18.56
N LYS A 567 4.58 -20.42 18.54
CA LYS A 567 5.36 -19.48 17.71
C LYS A 567 5.50 -19.89 16.23
N PRO A 568 4.42 -20.33 15.56
CA PRO A 568 4.55 -20.89 14.22
C PRO A 568 4.97 -19.82 13.20
N PRO A 569 5.80 -20.17 12.20
CA PRO A 569 6.22 -19.26 11.14
C PRO A 569 5.08 -18.92 10.15
N LEU A 570 3.98 -19.70 10.16
CA LEU A 570 2.83 -19.50 9.29
C LEU A 570 1.52 -19.36 10.08
N LEU A 571 0.79 -18.27 9.84
CA LEU A 571 -0.52 -17.99 10.42
C LEU A 571 -1.58 -18.02 9.32
N VAL A 572 -2.58 -18.89 9.46
CA VAL A 572 -3.67 -19.05 8.48
C VAL A 572 -4.99 -18.68 9.13
N VAL A 573 -5.59 -17.58 8.70
CA VAL A 573 -6.85 -17.09 9.25
C VAL A 573 -7.87 -16.92 8.12
N LEU A 574 -9.02 -17.56 8.28
CA LEU A 574 -10.17 -17.42 7.38
C LEU A 574 -11.32 -16.68 8.11
N PRO A 575 -11.18 -15.38 8.39
CA PRO A 575 -12.16 -14.66 9.19
C PRO A 575 -13.37 -14.25 8.36
N HIS A 576 -14.49 -14.01 9.03
CA HIS A 576 -15.53 -13.16 8.47
C HIS A 576 -15.22 -11.71 8.85
N HIS A 577 -15.03 -10.86 7.84
CA HIS A 577 -14.93 -9.41 8.03
C HIS A 577 -16.32 -8.78 7.87
N HIS A 578 -16.76 -8.06 8.89
CA HIS A 578 -17.96 -7.24 8.85
C HIS A 578 -17.76 -5.93 9.60
N ILE A 579 -18.68 -5.00 9.32
CA ILE A 579 -18.69 -3.67 9.91
C ILE A 579 -19.96 -3.54 10.73
N GLU A 580 -19.82 -3.17 12.00
CA GLU A 580 -20.94 -2.89 12.90
C GLU A 580 -20.65 -1.61 13.67
N SER A 581 -21.64 -0.71 13.77
CA SER A 581 -21.50 0.56 14.48
C SER A 581 -20.27 1.38 14.08
N ASN A 582 -19.93 1.37 12.79
CA ASN A 582 -18.74 2.04 12.22
C ASN A 582 -17.39 1.53 12.78
N GLN A 583 -17.35 0.25 13.17
CA GLN A 583 -16.14 -0.47 13.59
C GLN A 583 -15.97 -1.74 12.75
N ASP A 584 -14.72 -2.03 12.38
CA ASP A 584 -14.33 -3.24 11.67
C ASP A 584 -14.07 -4.38 12.65
N PHE A 585 -14.65 -5.55 12.35
CA PHE A 585 -14.49 -6.77 13.13
C PHE A 585 -13.99 -7.92 12.26
N LEU A 586 -12.96 -8.60 12.75
CA LEU A 586 -12.55 -9.91 12.27
C LEU A 586 -13.13 -10.99 13.19
N GLU A 587 -13.95 -11.84 12.60
CA GLU A 587 -14.66 -12.91 13.31
C GLU A 587 -14.05 -14.28 13.00
N ILE A 588 -13.68 -15.04 14.03
CA ILE A 588 -13.33 -16.47 13.93
C ILE A 588 -14.06 -17.28 15.01
N GLY A 589 -14.24 -18.57 14.79
CA GLY A 589 -14.87 -19.48 15.74
C GLY A 589 -16.35 -19.76 15.49
N ALA A 590 -16.91 -20.67 16.29
CA ALA A 590 -18.31 -21.07 16.23
C ALA A 590 -19.25 -19.97 16.75
N GLN A 591 -20.49 -19.92 16.25
CA GLN A 591 -21.47 -18.94 16.72
C GLN A 591 -21.80 -19.07 18.22
N THR A 592 -21.52 -20.22 18.83
CA THR A 592 -21.67 -20.49 20.26
C THR A 592 -20.57 -19.89 21.13
N VAL A 593 -19.46 -19.45 20.54
CA VAL A 593 -18.36 -18.77 21.25
C VAL A 593 -18.81 -17.37 21.66
N PRO A 594 -18.55 -16.93 22.91
CA PRO A 594 -18.84 -15.57 23.35
C PRO A 594 -18.26 -14.50 22.42
N GLU A 595 -19.01 -13.42 22.17
CA GLU A 595 -18.63 -12.41 21.18
C GLU A 595 -17.27 -11.77 21.48
N GLU A 596 -16.93 -11.59 22.75
CA GLU A 596 -15.64 -11.03 23.18
C GLU A 596 -14.44 -11.88 22.76
N ASN A 597 -14.63 -13.19 22.56
CA ASN A 597 -13.61 -14.13 22.10
C ASN A 597 -13.72 -14.40 20.59
N ARG A 598 -14.93 -14.30 20.02
CA ARG A 598 -15.21 -14.52 18.60
C ARG A 598 -14.83 -13.31 17.72
N LEU A 599 -15.02 -12.09 18.24
CA LEU A 599 -14.87 -10.83 17.50
C LEU A 599 -13.61 -10.07 17.91
N LEU A 600 -12.79 -9.74 16.91
CA LEU A 600 -11.60 -8.91 17.05
C LEU A 600 -11.80 -7.58 16.34
N ASN A 601 -11.96 -6.51 17.13
CA ASN A 601 -11.98 -5.16 16.59
C ASN A 601 -10.56 -4.61 16.40
N ARG A 602 -10.44 -3.55 15.60
CA ARG A 602 -9.16 -2.89 15.30
C ARG A 602 -8.37 -2.48 16.55
N GLY A 603 -9.04 -2.01 17.61
CA GLY A 603 -8.40 -1.60 18.86
C GLY A 603 -7.72 -2.75 19.63
N ARG A 604 -8.09 -4.00 19.32
CA ARG A 604 -7.51 -5.23 19.90
C ARG A 604 -6.52 -5.93 18.96
N MET A 605 -6.33 -5.42 17.74
CA MET A 605 -5.32 -5.93 16.79
C MET A 605 -3.95 -5.39 17.18
N THR A 606 -3.28 -6.06 18.11
CA THR A 606 -1.92 -5.75 18.58
C THR A 606 -0.98 -6.92 18.28
N ASP A 607 0.31 -6.75 18.56
CA ASP A 607 1.34 -7.78 18.58
C ASP A 607 0.85 -9.12 19.17
N LEU A 608 0.00 -9.10 20.19
CA LEU A 608 -0.59 -10.27 20.83
C LEU A 608 -1.32 -11.25 19.89
N ILE A 609 -1.86 -10.77 18.77
CA ILE A 609 -2.57 -11.63 17.80
C ILE A 609 -1.73 -12.02 16.59
N VAL A 610 -0.51 -11.51 16.46
CA VAL A 610 0.35 -11.75 15.28
C VAL A 610 1.75 -12.22 15.68
N ASN A 611 2.44 -11.48 16.54
CA ASN A 611 3.82 -11.76 16.92
C ASN A 611 4.10 -11.32 18.39
N PRO A 612 3.47 -11.99 19.39
CA PRO A 612 3.56 -11.60 20.81
C PRO A 612 4.97 -11.70 21.40
N THR A 613 5.86 -12.42 20.72
CA THR A 613 7.24 -12.70 21.17
C THR A 613 8.27 -11.94 20.36
N ALA A 614 7.84 -11.02 19.48
CA ALA A 614 8.70 -10.20 18.64
C ALA A 614 9.78 -11.02 17.90
N ILE A 615 9.38 -12.16 17.35
CA ILE A 615 10.27 -13.01 16.54
C ILE A 615 10.55 -12.27 15.24
N ASP A 616 11.81 -12.27 14.83
CA ASP A 616 12.23 -11.72 13.55
C ASP A 616 13.17 -12.74 12.86
N PRO A 617 12.92 -13.17 11.61
CA PRO A 617 11.82 -12.75 10.74
C PRO A 617 10.43 -13.05 11.32
N GLY A 618 9.49 -12.13 11.10
CA GLY A 618 8.11 -12.29 11.50
C GLY A 618 7.41 -13.41 10.72
N PRO A 619 6.22 -13.86 11.18
CA PRO A 619 5.48 -14.90 10.47
C PRO A 619 4.92 -14.40 9.14
N ILE A 620 4.65 -15.36 8.24
CA ILE A 620 3.76 -15.15 7.08
C ILE A 620 2.31 -15.25 7.59
N VAL A 621 1.46 -14.31 7.18
CA VAL A 621 0.04 -14.29 7.52
C VAL A 621 -0.82 -14.44 6.26
N ILE A 622 -1.63 -15.49 6.22
CA ILE A 622 -2.67 -15.70 5.22
C ILE A 622 -4.00 -15.22 5.81
N LEU A 623 -4.42 -13.98 5.51
CA LEU A 623 -5.62 -13.32 6.04
C LEU A 623 -6.74 -13.27 4.99
N LEU A 624 -7.39 -14.42 4.74
CA LEU A 624 -8.42 -14.55 3.70
C LEU A 624 -9.82 -14.34 4.27
N GLY A 625 -10.19 -13.08 4.44
CA GLY A 625 -11.55 -12.63 4.70
C GLY A 625 -11.98 -11.60 3.67
N CYS A 626 -13.26 -11.20 3.67
CA CYS A 626 -13.77 -10.18 2.74
C CYS A 626 -13.00 -8.86 2.88
N ARG A 627 -12.46 -8.32 1.79
CA ARG A 627 -11.88 -6.97 1.70
C ARG A 627 -10.83 -6.69 2.80
N THR A 628 -10.02 -7.68 3.16
CA THR A 628 -8.99 -7.54 4.20
C THR A 628 -7.84 -6.63 3.76
N ALA A 629 -7.61 -6.46 2.46
CA ALA A 629 -6.59 -5.60 1.86
C ALA A 629 -7.17 -4.37 1.12
N ALA A 630 -8.46 -4.06 1.28
CA ALA A 630 -9.11 -2.90 0.64
C ALA A 630 -9.63 -1.89 1.67
N GLU A 631 -9.93 -0.67 1.21
CA GLU A 631 -10.42 0.41 2.09
C GLU A 631 -11.73 -0.02 2.75
N THR A 632 -11.78 0.09 4.06
CA THR A 632 -12.98 -0.22 4.83
C THR A 632 -13.98 0.93 4.70
N GLU A 633 -15.28 0.64 4.80
CA GLU A 633 -16.33 1.68 4.70
C GLU A 633 -16.25 2.70 5.86
N THR A 634 -15.51 2.37 6.90
CA THR A 634 -15.19 3.19 8.08
C THR A 634 -14.10 4.24 7.81
N GLY A 635 -13.39 4.15 6.67
CA GLY A 635 -12.36 5.12 6.25
C GLY A 635 -11.07 5.04 7.06
N TYR A 636 -10.72 3.84 7.54
CA TYR A 636 -9.44 3.57 8.21
C TYR A 636 -8.55 2.65 7.35
N VAL A 637 -7.22 2.67 7.58
CA VAL A 637 -6.20 1.80 6.94
C VAL A 637 -6.67 0.34 6.76
N HIS A 638 -6.31 -0.30 5.65
CA HIS A 638 -6.59 -1.71 5.36
C HIS A 638 -6.13 -2.67 6.48
N LEU A 639 -6.93 -3.72 6.76
CA LEU A 639 -6.64 -4.69 7.85
C LEU A 639 -5.32 -5.43 7.64
N ALA A 640 -5.02 -5.83 6.41
CA ALA A 640 -3.76 -6.49 6.04
C ALA A 640 -2.54 -5.63 6.41
N ARG A 641 -2.62 -4.32 6.20
CA ARG A 641 -1.58 -3.38 6.61
C ARG A 641 -1.46 -3.25 8.12
N ARG A 642 -2.58 -3.25 8.85
CA ARG A 642 -2.52 -3.30 10.32
C ARG A 642 -1.76 -4.54 10.80
N PHE A 643 -1.96 -5.69 10.17
CA PHE A 643 -1.18 -6.90 10.48
C PHE A 643 0.29 -6.73 10.08
N GLN A 644 0.57 -6.09 8.95
CA GLN A 644 1.95 -5.82 8.49
C GLN A 644 2.76 -5.03 9.52
N GLN A 645 2.14 -4.03 10.14
CA GLN A 645 2.71 -3.20 11.20
C GLN A 645 2.96 -3.95 12.53
N LEU A 646 2.56 -5.22 12.64
CA LEU A 646 2.74 -6.05 13.83
C LEU A 646 3.89 -7.05 13.63
N SER A 647 4.97 -6.59 12.99
CA SER A 647 6.21 -7.35 12.76
C SER A 647 5.96 -8.70 12.06
N THR A 648 5.19 -8.69 10.97
CA THR A 648 5.07 -9.83 10.05
C THR A 648 6.05 -9.67 8.91
N ALA A 649 6.55 -10.78 8.37
CA ALA A 649 7.33 -10.75 7.14
C ALA A 649 6.45 -10.43 5.92
N ILE A 650 5.32 -11.14 5.80
CA ILE A 650 4.40 -11.04 4.66
C ILE A 650 2.96 -11.18 5.17
N VAL A 651 2.06 -10.35 4.66
CA VAL A 651 0.61 -10.48 4.90
C VAL A 651 -0.12 -10.56 3.56
N MET A 652 -0.80 -11.68 3.34
CA MET A 652 -1.73 -11.84 2.23
C MET A 652 -3.15 -11.47 2.66
N GLY A 653 -3.82 -10.64 1.88
CA GLY A 653 -5.23 -10.31 2.05
C GLY A 653 -6.00 -10.32 0.73
N THR A 654 -7.24 -9.82 0.78
CA THR A 654 -8.10 -9.74 -0.41
C THR A 654 -8.63 -8.34 -0.65
N LEU A 655 -8.71 -7.91 -1.90
CA LEU A 655 -9.29 -6.62 -2.29
C LEU A 655 -10.82 -6.60 -2.27
N ALA A 656 -11.42 -7.79 -2.17
CA ALA A 656 -12.78 -8.04 -2.61
C ALA A 656 -13.60 -8.80 -1.57
N LYS A 657 -14.93 -8.77 -1.70
CA LYS A 657 -15.79 -9.70 -0.96
C LYS A 657 -15.57 -11.11 -1.52
N ILE A 658 -15.17 -12.03 -0.66
CA ILE A 658 -14.93 -13.43 -1.03
C ILE A 658 -15.96 -14.36 -0.41
N LEU A 659 -15.94 -15.63 -0.81
CA LEU A 659 -16.74 -16.69 -0.22
C LEU A 659 -15.85 -17.61 0.61
N GLY A 660 -16.27 -17.92 1.84
CA GLY A 660 -15.50 -18.81 2.73
C GLY A 660 -15.16 -20.17 2.12
N ARG A 661 -16.08 -20.74 1.32
CA ARG A 661 -15.86 -21.99 0.58
C ARG A 661 -14.74 -21.94 -0.47
N HIS A 662 -14.29 -20.74 -0.86
CA HIS A 662 -13.17 -20.55 -1.79
C HIS A 662 -11.90 -20.17 -1.04
N ALA A 663 -12.04 -19.41 0.05
CA ALA A 663 -10.92 -19.00 0.89
C ALA A 663 -10.12 -20.20 1.42
N ALA A 664 -10.82 -21.25 1.87
CA ALA A 664 -10.19 -22.46 2.37
C ALA A 664 -9.35 -23.19 1.31
N PRO A 665 -9.87 -23.58 0.12
CA PRO A 665 -9.06 -24.17 -0.94
C PRO A 665 -7.84 -23.33 -1.35
N VAL A 666 -7.98 -22.00 -1.45
CA VAL A 666 -6.85 -21.12 -1.80
C VAL A 666 -5.79 -21.10 -0.72
N ALA A 667 -6.19 -21.05 0.56
CA ALA A 667 -5.25 -21.16 1.67
C ALA A 667 -4.51 -22.51 1.64
N ARG A 668 -5.20 -23.60 1.33
CA ARG A 668 -4.61 -24.95 1.25
C ARG A 668 -3.58 -25.07 0.12
N GLU A 669 -3.87 -24.58 -1.08
CA GLU A 669 -2.90 -24.55 -2.19
C GLU A 669 -1.68 -23.72 -1.82
N LEU A 670 -1.88 -22.54 -1.23
CA LEU A 670 -0.78 -21.67 -0.82
C LEU A 670 0.11 -22.32 0.25
N VAL A 671 -0.50 -22.93 1.29
CA VAL A 671 0.25 -23.67 2.31
C VAL A 671 1.03 -24.83 1.68
N THR A 672 0.40 -25.56 0.77
CA THR A 672 1.03 -26.69 0.07
C THR A 672 2.25 -26.23 -0.74
N GLU A 673 2.12 -25.16 -1.51
CA GLU A 673 3.24 -24.61 -2.29
C GLU A 673 4.37 -24.08 -1.41
N LEU A 674 4.03 -23.37 -0.32
CA LEU A 674 5.00 -22.87 0.65
C LEU A 674 5.78 -24.00 1.34
N VAL A 675 5.12 -25.12 1.63
CA VAL A 675 5.74 -26.29 2.26
C VAL A 675 6.55 -27.13 1.27
N SER A 676 6.18 -27.10 -0.01
CA SER A 676 6.83 -27.88 -1.08
C SER A 676 8.08 -27.19 -1.65
N VAL A 677 8.49 -26.06 -1.08
CA VAL A 677 9.71 -25.37 -1.48
C VAL A 677 10.92 -26.27 -1.25
N THR A 678 11.64 -26.55 -2.33
CA THR A 678 12.89 -27.32 -2.36
C THR A 678 14.07 -26.49 -2.84
N ASP A 679 13.79 -25.42 -3.59
CA ASP A 679 14.77 -24.46 -4.06
C ASP A 679 15.03 -23.39 -2.98
N ALA A 680 16.29 -23.21 -2.61
CA ALA A 680 16.70 -22.23 -1.60
C ALA A 680 16.62 -20.78 -2.10
N ASP A 681 16.50 -20.57 -3.41
CA ASP A 681 16.31 -19.26 -4.04
C ASP A 681 14.83 -18.94 -4.29
N ALA A 682 13.91 -19.84 -3.91
CA ALA A 682 12.47 -19.61 -4.05
C ALA A 682 12.02 -18.41 -3.21
N ASP A 683 11.26 -17.52 -3.86
CA ASP A 683 10.68 -16.34 -3.23
C ASP A 683 9.14 -16.40 -3.21
N PHE A 684 8.56 -15.59 -2.34
CA PHE A 684 7.11 -15.55 -2.15
C PHE A 684 6.34 -15.03 -3.38
N GLY A 685 6.93 -14.10 -4.14
CA GLY A 685 6.31 -13.53 -5.33
C GLY A 685 6.07 -14.59 -6.41
N THR A 686 7.06 -15.46 -6.62
CA THR A 686 6.98 -16.60 -7.54
C THR A 686 5.89 -17.60 -7.11
N ILE A 687 5.81 -17.94 -5.83
CA ILE A 687 4.75 -18.81 -5.30
C ILE A 687 3.38 -18.18 -5.48
N MET A 688 3.24 -16.90 -5.14
CA MET A 688 1.98 -16.17 -5.27
C MET A 688 1.47 -16.19 -6.71
N LEU A 689 2.34 -15.94 -7.69
CA LEU A 689 1.99 -16.00 -9.10
C LEU A 689 1.48 -17.39 -9.49
N ARG A 690 2.21 -18.45 -9.10
CA ARG A 690 1.81 -19.84 -9.38
C ARG A 690 0.46 -20.21 -8.74
N VAL A 691 0.26 -19.86 -7.46
CA VAL A 691 -1.00 -20.09 -6.75
C VAL A 691 -2.15 -19.37 -7.44
N ARG A 692 -1.97 -18.10 -7.83
CA ARG A 692 -3.01 -17.36 -8.57
C ARG A 692 -3.40 -18.06 -9.86
N ARG A 693 -2.41 -18.50 -10.66
CA ARG A 693 -2.64 -19.18 -11.93
C ARG A 693 -3.36 -20.51 -11.76
N ARG A 694 -2.86 -21.39 -10.87
CA ARG A 694 -3.47 -22.71 -10.62
C ARG A 694 -4.88 -22.60 -10.04
N MET A 695 -5.07 -21.73 -9.06
CA MET A 695 -6.37 -21.53 -8.44
C MET A 695 -7.37 -20.95 -9.43
N LEU A 696 -6.95 -20.03 -10.30
CA LEU A 696 -7.80 -19.58 -11.38
C LEU A 696 -8.14 -20.72 -12.35
N ALA A 697 -7.17 -21.52 -12.80
CA ALA A 697 -7.44 -22.68 -13.67
C ALA A 697 -8.46 -23.66 -13.06
N ARG A 698 -8.41 -23.85 -11.74
CA ARG A 698 -9.36 -24.62 -10.93
C ARG A 698 -10.63 -23.84 -10.52
N GLY A 699 -11.08 -22.85 -11.30
CA GLY A 699 -12.39 -22.23 -11.07
C GLY A 699 -12.44 -21.17 -9.97
N TYR A 700 -11.35 -20.93 -9.23
CA TYR A 700 -11.36 -19.99 -8.10
C TYR A 700 -11.03 -18.57 -8.55
N LEU A 701 -12.05 -17.87 -9.05
CA LEU A 701 -11.95 -16.46 -9.48
C LEU A 701 -11.37 -15.52 -8.40
N MET A 702 -11.54 -15.84 -7.11
CA MET A 702 -10.96 -15.07 -6.01
C MET A 702 -9.43 -14.98 -6.04
N ALA A 703 -8.76 -15.84 -6.81
CA ALA A 703 -7.32 -15.75 -7.07
C ALA A 703 -6.91 -14.37 -7.62
N MET A 704 -7.78 -13.74 -8.42
CA MET A 704 -7.58 -12.39 -8.96
C MET A 704 -7.61 -11.28 -7.90
N CYS A 705 -8.14 -11.59 -6.71
CA CYS A 705 -8.33 -10.63 -5.63
C CYS A 705 -7.21 -10.66 -4.59
N LEU A 706 -6.31 -11.63 -4.69
CA LEU A 706 -5.27 -11.86 -3.70
C LEU A 706 -4.19 -10.79 -3.83
N VAL A 707 -3.76 -10.24 -2.71
CA VAL A 707 -2.67 -9.27 -2.64
C VAL A 707 -1.77 -9.62 -1.48
N ALA A 708 -0.46 -9.52 -1.67
CA ALA A 708 0.52 -9.69 -0.62
C ALA A 708 1.19 -8.35 -0.33
N LEU A 709 1.28 -8.00 0.94
CA LEU A 709 2.02 -6.85 1.47
C LEU A 709 3.24 -7.39 2.21
N GLY A 710 4.40 -6.80 1.97
CA GLY A 710 5.67 -7.28 2.53
C GLY A 710 6.76 -7.22 1.49
N ASP A 711 8.00 -7.46 1.91
CA ASP A 711 9.10 -7.56 0.96
C ASP A 711 9.08 -8.95 0.30
N ALA A 712 8.96 -9.00 -1.02
CA ALA A 712 8.95 -10.27 -1.74
C ALA A 712 10.34 -10.93 -1.79
N GLU A 713 11.40 -10.23 -1.35
CA GLU A 713 12.76 -10.77 -1.29
C GLU A 713 13.03 -11.73 -0.13
N TRP A 714 12.05 -11.93 0.75
CA TRP A 714 12.09 -13.03 1.70
C TRP A 714 12.28 -14.36 0.94
N ARG A 715 13.44 -14.98 1.15
CA ARG A 715 13.72 -16.33 0.65
C ARG A 715 12.99 -17.35 1.52
N LEU A 716 12.47 -18.37 0.89
CA LEU A 716 11.77 -19.44 1.57
C LEU A 716 12.75 -20.56 1.87
N THR A 717 12.96 -20.86 3.14
CA THR A 717 13.88 -21.95 3.54
C THR A 717 13.22 -23.29 3.26
N PRO A 718 13.86 -24.18 2.46
CA PRO A 718 13.39 -25.55 2.28
C PRO A 718 13.31 -26.30 3.61
N ARG A 719 12.36 -27.22 3.75
CA ARG A 719 12.34 -28.11 4.90
C ARG A 719 13.51 -29.09 4.83
N SER A 720 14.18 -29.32 5.96
CA SER A 720 15.13 -30.42 6.09
C SER A 720 14.43 -31.72 5.71
N ALA A 721 14.99 -32.49 4.77
CA ALA A 721 14.51 -33.83 4.48
C ALA A 721 14.56 -34.62 5.79
N THR A 722 13.41 -35.05 6.30
CA THR A 722 13.37 -36.01 7.40
C THR A 722 14.12 -37.25 6.93
N THR A 723 15.22 -37.57 7.60
CA THR A 723 15.91 -38.87 7.49
C THR A 723 15.00 -39.94 8.10
N ASP A 724 13.91 -40.27 7.40
CA ASP A 724 13.02 -41.39 7.70
C ASP A 724 13.29 -42.56 6.74
N ASN A 725 14.57 -42.80 6.43
CA ASN A 725 15.05 -44.11 6.04
C ASN A 725 15.88 -44.67 7.19
N GLN A 726 15.21 -45.12 8.25
CA GLN A 726 15.73 -46.26 9.00
C GLN A 726 15.68 -47.45 8.05
N GLU A 727 16.82 -47.76 7.44
CA GLU A 727 17.07 -49.10 6.91
C GLU A 727 16.64 -50.12 7.98
N PRO A 728 15.90 -51.18 7.63
CA PRO A 728 15.60 -52.22 8.59
C PRO A 728 16.95 -52.84 8.98
N SER A 729 17.37 -52.64 10.23
CA SER A 729 18.53 -53.33 10.77
C SER A 729 18.27 -54.83 10.65
N ASP A 730 18.97 -55.46 9.70
CA ASP A 730 19.06 -56.91 9.58
C ASP A 730 19.47 -57.48 10.92
N VAL A 731 18.52 -58.16 11.56
CA VAL A 731 18.80 -59.08 12.65
C VAL A 731 19.46 -60.30 12.01
N GLN A 732 20.80 -60.37 12.10
CA GLN A 732 21.53 -61.62 11.93
C GLN A 732 22.36 -61.92 13.17
N HIS A 733 21.96 -63.05 13.78
CA HIS A 733 22.62 -63.91 14.77
C HIS A 733 22.61 -63.52 16.25
#